data_AF-A0A4Y9YF81-F1
#
_entry.id   AF-A0A4Y9YF81-F1
#
_cell.length_a   1.000
_cell.length_b   1.000
_cell.length_c   1.000
_cell.angle_alpha   90.00
_cell.angle_beta   90.00
_cell.angle_gamma   90.00
#
_symmetry.space_group_name_H-M   'P 1'
#
loop_
_entity.id
_entity.type
_entity.pdbx_description
1 polymer ?
#
loop_
_entity_poly.entity_id
_entity_poly.type
_entity_poly.pdbx_seq_one_letter_code
_entity_poly.pdbx_strand_id
1 'polypeptide(L)'
;MPAITLPSVPRWVPAPVTQENIDWADLAIIDLAKAQTPEGRAEQVTTARDAMHKQGFFYVVNHGLEKSKIDRLFDIANVPFSQVDDNEKRRYEANIKATGEYLGYKLPQYWHIANGVKDRIEHYNFPRDVSRREHPTALQPFLPEIQSFIEYQHKNIMHELERLLSLGLELPENTLTDMHPYDETNHSFFRFMLYNPRSNDEEEKTDGVWMKGHADHMTLTALWSQPVTALQIKDHDGQWRYLRHIDNALIINCGDTTEYLSGGYYKSAIHRVIKPPQDQSGYKRLGMIYFHYMADQLLLEPFTESPVLQREGITKVIDGPIPTQEAWRKGRVSRYGVTTLTKSEEDGIEYEIINGVKWCTIMLSGNILTDLVYAVLRAQIWFYVVFILALDPVRLTRYAVKGASCCASSSQSRMPAVTVPNVPRWIPAPVTQQDVDWADLAVIDLSKTKTPEGRAEQAIIARDAMHKQGFFYAINHGLDKAEVDRMFDIAAVPFNQVSEEEKQRYVANIKTTGEYYGYKLQQYWNIANGVKDRIEHYNFPRDVSRRQHPEPLRPLLPEIQNFIEFTHRNVLNEVEKLLSLGLELPENTMPDMHPYDDTNHSYFRFMVYNPRPEEEETKTEGVWMKGHADHTSLSALWSQPVTALQILDHNGKWRYVRHIDNALVSTTAAREAHSVILAMQVINCGDTTEYVSGGYYKSAIHRVVKPPEDQNGYKRLGLFYFHYMADDIRLEPLRSSPVLQREGITKVINGPAPTQHTWRKARTATFGVTDLQKSAEEKGIEYEIVNATSPPFHIPPSTTLSNAGGSSIDADKFSIEPSESLAKRGCVLARETTAPSRHRTKILQTFTPSSEEMATFGHSKHCSLIPCRSTSTMPAVTQPPAPHWVPAPATSADLDWAELQTIDLQKARTPEGRAEQVRIAADAMHNQGFFYVVNHGLEQPQIERMFDIASIPFVSVEPDEKKVYEAKIKETGTFMGYKPLQYWHIANGVKDRLEHYNINREVNLKQHPSALRPFLPEIQDFIRFNHEGVVHELTKLLALGLELPEDTLSSVHSFNEKNHSYTRFILYHPRPAEEEVQTENVWLKGHADHTSLSLLWSQPVAALQIRDTEGKWRFVKHKENALIVNCGDTLDMLSGGYYKSAIHRVVQPPEDQQGYKRLGVIYFCYADDDLPLAPFMSSPVLQNFDVVRRAPEGQEPSMATWRKARTAAYGTSELKKSAEQGVEEEVVAGIRVKHFN
;
A
#
# COMPACT_ATOMS: atom_id res chain seq x y z
N MET A 1 -11.24 -38.59 -18.27
CA MET A 1 -11.13 -37.98 -16.93
C MET A 1 -12.43 -38.25 -16.18
N PRO A 2 -12.45 -38.43 -14.85
CA PRO A 2 -13.69 -38.37 -14.09
C PRO A 2 -14.32 -36.98 -14.26
N ALA A 3 -15.65 -36.90 -14.32
CA ALA A 3 -16.35 -35.64 -14.48
C ALA A 3 -16.09 -34.71 -13.28
N ILE A 4 -15.81 -33.43 -13.54
CA ILE A 4 -15.68 -32.42 -12.49
C ILE A 4 -17.04 -32.32 -11.78
N THR A 5 -17.07 -32.75 -10.52
CA THR A 5 -18.29 -32.67 -9.70
C THR A 5 -18.36 -31.27 -9.13
N LEU A 6 -19.19 -30.41 -9.73
CA LEU A 6 -19.38 -29.04 -9.27
C LEU A 6 -20.05 -29.00 -7.88
N PRO A 7 -19.74 -28.03 -7.02
CA PRO A 7 -20.37 -27.90 -5.71
C PRO A 7 -21.88 -27.69 -5.81
N SER A 8 -22.63 -28.27 -4.87
CA SER A 8 -24.08 -28.09 -4.77
C SER A 8 -24.41 -26.67 -4.30
N VAL A 9 -25.38 -26.02 -4.95
CA VAL A 9 -25.85 -24.67 -4.61
C VAL A 9 -27.39 -24.64 -4.64
N PRO A 10 -28.06 -23.94 -3.70
CA PRO A 10 -29.52 -23.80 -3.74
C PRO A 10 -29.98 -22.99 -4.95
N ARG A 11 -30.94 -23.51 -5.72
CA ARG A 11 -31.50 -22.83 -6.89
C ARG A 11 -32.16 -21.50 -6.49
N TRP A 12 -31.71 -20.40 -7.09
CA TRP A 12 -32.41 -19.13 -7.11
C TRP A 12 -33.61 -19.23 -8.07
N VAL A 13 -34.80 -18.95 -7.58
CA VAL A 13 -36.01 -18.88 -8.40
C VAL A 13 -36.26 -17.41 -8.74
N PRO A 14 -36.05 -16.97 -9.99
CA PRO A 14 -36.31 -15.60 -10.37
C PRO A 14 -37.81 -15.28 -10.34
N ALA A 15 -38.15 -14.01 -10.15
CA ALA A 15 -39.53 -13.55 -10.26
C ALA A 15 -40.09 -13.77 -11.69
N PRO A 16 -41.41 -13.91 -11.88
CA PRO A 16 -42.03 -13.78 -13.19
C PRO A 16 -41.73 -12.40 -13.80
N VAL A 17 -41.65 -12.31 -15.13
CA VAL A 17 -41.58 -11.01 -15.82
C VAL A 17 -42.91 -10.28 -15.64
N THR A 18 -42.87 -8.98 -15.34
CA THR A 18 -44.08 -8.15 -15.16
C THR A 18 -44.97 -8.21 -16.41
N GLN A 19 -46.28 -8.26 -16.17
CA GLN A 19 -47.34 -8.18 -17.17
C GLN A 19 -48.01 -6.80 -17.18
N GLU A 20 -47.56 -5.86 -16.34
CA GLU A 20 -48.06 -4.49 -16.31
C GLU A 20 -47.62 -3.70 -17.55
N ASN A 21 -48.45 -2.74 -17.96
CA ASN A 21 -48.15 -1.86 -19.09
C ASN A 21 -47.23 -0.73 -18.64
N ILE A 22 -45.92 -0.96 -18.77
CA ILE A 22 -44.85 -0.07 -18.34
C ILE A 22 -44.29 0.76 -19.51
N ASP A 23 -43.86 2.00 -19.25
CA ASP A 23 -43.08 2.80 -20.21
C ASP A 23 -41.60 2.34 -20.19
N TRP A 24 -41.10 1.92 -21.35
CA TRP A 24 -39.81 1.25 -21.50
C TRP A 24 -38.81 2.16 -22.22
N ALA A 25 -37.56 2.16 -21.75
CA ALA A 25 -36.46 2.75 -22.50
C ALA A 25 -36.21 1.95 -23.78
N ASP A 26 -36.15 2.64 -24.92
CA ASP A 26 -35.74 2.04 -26.19
C ASP A 26 -34.21 2.07 -26.28
N LEU A 27 -33.59 0.94 -25.95
CA LEU A 27 -32.14 0.78 -25.90
C LEU A 27 -31.67 -0.14 -27.02
N ALA A 28 -30.56 0.25 -27.65
CA ALA A 28 -29.92 -0.57 -28.67
C ALA A 28 -29.48 -1.94 -28.13
N ILE A 29 -29.37 -2.91 -29.03
CA ILE A 29 -28.87 -4.26 -28.73
C ILE A 29 -27.56 -4.46 -29.51
N ILE A 30 -26.48 -4.73 -28.78
CA ILE A 30 -25.18 -5.12 -29.31
C ILE A 30 -25.08 -6.65 -29.33
N ASP A 31 -24.80 -7.19 -30.51
CA ASP A 31 -24.61 -8.62 -30.74
C ASP A 31 -23.10 -8.91 -30.89
N LEU A 32 -22.50 -9.49 -29.85
CA LEU A 32 -21.06 -9.78 -29.85
C LEU A 32 -20.68 -10.94 -30.79
N ALA A 33 -21.63 -11.75 -31.26
CA ALA A 33 -21.37 -12.73 -32.31
C ALA A 33 -21.23 -12.06 -33.68
N LYS A 34 -21.95 -10.96 -33.95
CA LYS A 34 -21.74 -10.15 -35.16
C LYS A 34 -20.37 -9.47 -35.18
N ALA A 35 -19.88 -8.99 -34.02
CA ALA A 35 -18.59 -8.30 -33.88
C ALA A 35 -17.37 -9.16 -34.29
N GLN A 36 -17.55 -10.47 -34.43
CA GLN A 36 -16.52 -11.42 -34.91
C GLN A 36 -16.25 -11.32 -36.43
N THR A 37 -17.08 -10.59 -37.19
CA THR A 37 -16.91 -10.35 -38.64
C THR A 37 -16.57 -8.88 -38.89
N PRO A 38 -15.77 -8.52 -39.92
CA PRO A 38 -15.47 -7.12 -40.22
C PRO A 38 -16.72 -6.27 -40.47
N GLU A 39 -17.69 -6.80 -41.23
CA GLU A 39 -18.94 -6.14 -41.60
C GLU A 39 -19.85 -5.99 -40.37
N GLY A 40 -20.02 -7.06 -39.59
CA GLY A 40 -20.80 -7.02 -38.37
C GLY A 40 -20.15 -6.17 -37.28
N ARG A 41 -18.83 -6.10 -37.20
CA ARG A 41 -18.09 -5.18 -36.33
C ARG A 41 -18.36 -3.72 -36.71
N ALA A 42 -18.34 -3.36 -37.99
CA ALA A 42 -18.69 -2.00 -38.42
C ALA A 42 -20.14 -1.62 -38.08
N GLU A 43 -21.08 -2.57 -38.19
CA GLU A 43 -22.46 -2.42 -37.70
C GLU A 43 -22.48 -2.18 -36.18
N GLN A 44 -21.79 -3.03 -35.40
CA GLN A 44 -21.78 -2.93 -33.93
C GLN A 44 -21.06 -1.67 -33.42
N VAL A 45 -19.99 -1.21 -34.08
CA VAL A 45 -19.28 0.05 -33.77
C VAL A 45 -20.24 1.23 -33.88
N THR A 46 -21.00 1.30 -34.98
CA THR A 46 -21.98 2.38 -35.20
C THR A 46 -23.08 2.33 -34.14
N THR A 47 -23.63 1.15 -33.87
CA THR A 47 -24.70 0.95 -32.88
C THR A 47 -24.24 1.27 -31.45
N ALA A 48 -23.04 0.82 -31.05
CA ALA A 48 -22.49 1.07 -29.73
C ALA A 48 -22.18 2.56 -29.52
N ARG A 49 -21.54 3.20 -30.51
CA ARG A 49 -21.26 4.64 -30.49
C ARG A 49 -22.54 5.45 -30.32
N ASP A 50 -23.53 5.21 -31.16
CA ASP A 50 -24.77 5.99 -31.18
C ASP A 50 -25.59 5.80 -29.90
N ALA A 51 -25.67 4.58 -29.37
CA ALA A 51 -26.36 4.28 -28.11
C ALA A 51 -25.64 4.91 -26.91
N MET A 52 -24.31 4.84 -26.88
CA MET A 52 -23.52 5.43 -25.79
C MET A 52 -23.52 6.97 -25.86
N HIS A 53 -23.63 7.56 -27.05
CA HIS A 53 -23.75 9.00 -27.25
C HIS A 53 -25.15 9.56 -26.92
N LYS A 54 -26.21 8.79 -27.13
CA LYS A 54 -27.60 9.23 -26.94
C LYS A 54 -28.16 8.87 -25.56
N GLN A 55 -28.13 7.59 -25.19
CA GLN A 55 -28.72 7.07 -23.96
C GLN A 55 -27.69 6.72 -22.87
N GLY A 56 -26.41 6.54 -23.23
CA GLY A 56 -25.39 6.05 -22.28
C GLY A 56 -25.58 4.59 -21.83
N PHE A 57 -26.53 3.88 -22.45
CA PHE A 57 -26.96 2.52 -22.11
C PHE A 57 -27.22 1.70 -23.37
N PHE A 58 -26.93 0.41 -23.33
CA PHE A 58 -27.37 -0.58 -24.33
C PHE A 58 -27.43 -2.00 -23.75
N TYR A 59 -28.10 -2.91 -24.44
CA TYR A 59 -28.07 -4.34 -24.13
C TYR A 59 -26.96 -5.05 -24.88
N VAL A 60 -26.44 -6.14 -24.31
CA VAL A 60 -25.52 -7.07 -24.96
C VAL A 60 -26.11 -8.47 -24.98
N VAL A 61 -26.15 -9.07 -26.16
CA VAL A 61 -26.60 -10.46 -26.42
C VAL A 61 -25.50 -11.25 -27.13
N ASN A 62 -25.67 -12.58 -27.21
CA ASN A 62 -24.79 -13.50 -27.93
C ASN A 62 -23.31 -13.44 -27.48
N HIS A 63 -23.07 -13.02 -26.24
CA HIS A 63 -21.77 -12.84 -25.57
C HIS A 63 -21.08 -14.17 -25.18
N GLY A 64 -21.35 -15.27 -25.87
CA GLY A 64 -20.66 -16.57 -25.70
C GLY A 64 -20.86 -17.33 -24.38
N LEU A 65 -21.70 -16.85 -23.45
CA LEU A 65 -22.03 -17.58 -22.22
C LEU A 65 -23.41 -18.24 -22.30
N GLU A 66 -23.44 -19.54 -21.99
CA GLU A 66 -24.67 -20.34 -21.94
C GLU A 66 -25.56 -19.95 -20.77
N LYS A 67 -26.87 -19.83 -21.02
CA LYS A 67 -27.87 -19.51 -20.01
C LYS A 67 -27.79 -20.39 -18.76
N SER A 68 -27.48 -21.68 -18.90
CA SER A 68 -27.32 -22.62 -17.78
C SER A 68 -26.21 -22.23 -16.81
N LYS A 69 -25.11 -21.62 -17.30
CA LYS A 69 -24.01 -21.10 -16.47
C LYS A 69 -24.43 -19.82 -15.75
N ILE A 70 -25.20 -18.96 -16.43
CA ILE A 70 -25.74 -17.72 -15.84
C ILE A 70 -26.78 -18.03 -14.77
N ASP A 71 -27.70 -18.96 -15.04
CA ASP A 71 -28.66 -19.50 -14.06
C ASP A 71 -27.94 -20.02 -12.81
N ARG A 72 -26.88 -20.82 -12.99
CA ARG A 72 -26.05 -21.33 -11.89
C ARG A 72 -25.30 -20.23 -11.15
N LEU A 73 -24.85 -19.18 -11.82
CA LEU A 73 -24.21 -18.04 -11.16
C LEU A 73 -25.21 -17.18 -10.38
N PHE A 74 -26.48 -17.10 -10.78
CA PHE A 74 -27.53 -16.51 -9.95
C PHE A 74 -27.82 -17.35 -8.68
N ASP A 75 -27.70 -18.68 -8.76
CA ASP A 75 -27.76 -19.54 -7.57
C ASP A 75 -26.62 -19.21 -6.60
N ILE A 76 -25.40 -19.08 -7.13
CA ILE A 76 -24.19 -18.70 -6.38
C ILE A 76 -24.31 -17.26 -5.85
N ALA A 77 -24.93 -16.34 -6.61
CA ALA A 77 -25.11 -14.95 -6.21
C ALA A 77 -26.00 -14.78 -4.97
N ASN A 78 -26.89 -15.74 -4.68
CA ASN A 78 -27.71 -15.74 -3.48
C ASN A 78 -26.97 -16.27 -2.23
N VAL A 79 -25.85 -16.99 -2.38
CA VAL A 79 -25.06 -17.58 -1.29
C VAL A 79 -24.66 -16.56 -0.20
N PRO A 80 -24.04 -15.39 -0.50
CA PRO A 80 -23.65 -14.42 0.54
C PRO A 80 -24.83 -13.90 1.37
N PHE A 81 -26.04 -13.87 0.80
CA PHE A 81 -27.20 -13.32 1.47
C PHE A 81 -28.01 -14.36 2.25
N SER A 82 -27.95 -15.63 1.83
CA SER A 82 -28.78 -16.72 2.34
C SER A 82 -28.04 -17.77 3.19
N GLN A 83 -26.72 -17.87 3.07
CA GLN A 83 -25.91 -18.92 3.72
C GLN A 83 -24.73 -18.41 4.55
N VAL A 84 -24.49 -17.10 4.57
CA VAL A 84 -23.49 -16.45 5.43
C VAL A 84 -24.22 -15.79 6.60
N ASP A 85 -23.77 -16.02 7.83
CA ASP A 85 -24.36 -15.43 9.03
C ASP A 85 -23.90 -13.98 9.25
N ASP A 86 -24.69 -13.20 10.00
CA ASP A 86 -24.40 -11.77 10.21
C ASP A 86 -23.05 -11.49 10.87
N ASN A 87 -22.49 -12.38 11.69
CA ASN A 87 -21.16 -12.16 12.27
C ASN A 87 -20.06 -12.43 11.23
N GLU A 88 -20.21 -13.44 10.37
CA GLU A 88 -19.33 -13.61 9.21
C GLU A 88 -19.47 -12.45 8.21
N LYS A 89 -20.68 -11.95 7.96
CA LYS A 89 -20.88 -10.76 7.12
C LYS A 89 -20.13 -9.54 7.65
N ARG A 90 -20.22 -9.27 8.97
CA ARG A 90 -19.49 -8.16 9.64
C ARG A 90 -17.98 -8.28 9.51
N ARG A 91 -17.41 -9.49 9.64
CA ARG A 91 -15.96 -9.74 9.47
C ARG A 91 -15.44 -9.38 8.08
N TYR A 92 -16.30 -9.42 7.06
CA TYR A 92 -15.95 -9.11 5.68
C TYR A 92 -16.55 -7.78 5.19
N GLU A 93 -16.99 -6.88 6.08
CA GLU A 93 -17.45 -5.53 5.72
C GLU A 93 -16.39 -4.73 4.95
N ALA A 94 -16.85 -3.99 3.95
CA ALA A 94 -16.05 -3.09 3.13
C ALA A 94 -15.91 -1.73 3.83
N ASN A 95 -14.68 -1.23 3.95
CA ASN A 95 -14.39 0.04 4.61
C ASN A 95 -14.62 1.25 3.68
N ILE A 96 -15.81 1.32 3.07
CA ILE A 96 -16.13 2.17 1.90
C ILE A 96 -15.78 3.64 2.11
N LYS A 97 -16.03 4.18 3.32
CA LYS A 97 -15.68 5.57 3.64
C LYS A 97 -14.16 5.77 3.73
N ALA A 98 -13.47 5.04 4.61
CA ALA A 98 -12.07 5.32 4.88
C ALA A 98 -11.09 4.88 3.77
N THR A 99 -11.46 3.94 2.89
CA THR A 99 -10.59 3.46 1.80
C THR A 99 -11.07 3.82 0.39
N GLY A 100 -12.30 4.33 0.25
CA GLY A 100 -12.91 4.56 -1.05
C GLY A 100 -13.12 3.25 -1.85
N GLU A 101 -13.27 2.12 -1.18
CA GLU A 101 -13.29 0.79 -1.82
C GLU A 101 -14.50 -0.06 -1.38
N TYR A 102 -15.11 -0.74 -2.35
CA TYR A 102 -16.31 -1.55 -2.14
C TYR A 102 -16.05 -3.02 -1.78
N LEU A 103 -14.81 -3.52 -1.77
CA LEU A 103 -14.50 -4.95 -1.62
C LEU A 103 -15.02 -5.54 -0.30
N GLY A 104 -15.82 -6.61 -0.40
CA GLY A 104 -16.50 -7.23 0.74
C GLY A 104 -17.98 -6.85 0.84
N TYR A 105 -18.53 -6.94 2.06
CA TYR A 105 -19.93 -6.62 2.34
C TYR A 105 -20.17 -5.14 2.50
N LYS A 106 -21.29 -4.69 1.95
CA LYS A 106 -21.99 -3.50 2.38
C LYS A 106 -23.34 -3.98 2.91
N LEU A 107 -23.59 -3.79 4.20
CA LEU A 107 -24.79 -4.28 4.89
C LEU A 107 -26.03 -3.39 4.61
N PRO A 108 -27.25 -3.89 4.83
CA PRO A 108 -28.45 -3.05 4.81
C PRO A 108 -28.35 -1.86 5.77
N GLN A 109 -29.12 -0.81 5.51
CA GLN A 109 -29.19 0.41 6.32
C GLN A 109 -27.88 1.22 6.41
N TYR A 110 -27.10 1.23 5.33
CA TYR A 110 -25.83 1.97 5.25
C TYR A 110 -26.03 3.37 4.65
N TRP A 111 -26.78 3.46 3.54
CA TRP A 111 -27.11 4.70 2.86
C TRP A 111 -28.45 5.27 3.33
N HIS A 112 -28.53 6.60 3.39
CA HIS A 112 -29.77 7.33 3.62
C HIS A 112 -30.51 7.54 2.30
N ILE A 113 -31.79 7.18 2.27
CA ILE A 113 -32.65 7.38 1.11
C ILE A 113 -33.37 8.73 1.25
N ALA A 114 -34.48 8.78 1.97
CA ALA A 114 -35.26 9.99 2.21
C ALA A 114 -36.04 9.87 3.53
N ASN A 115 -36.38 11.01 4.14
CA ASN A 115 -37.32 11.08 5.27
C ASN A 115 -37.02 10.10 6.43
N GLY A 116 -35.74 9.95 6.77
CA GLY A 116 -35.25 9.05 7.83
C GLY A 116 -35.14 7.57 7.44
N VAL A 117 -35.64 7.17 6.26
CA VAL A 117 -35.53 5.80 5.75
C VAL A 117 -34.11 5.54 5.22
N LYS A 118 -33.54 4.41 5.64
CA LYS A 118 -32.27 3.90 5.14
C LYS A 118 -32.50 2.75 4.14
N ASP A 119 -31.49 2.45 3.35
CA ASP A 119 -31.59 1.44 2.30
C ASP A 119 -31.79 0.00 2.85
N ARG A 120 -32.35 -0.89 2.02
CA ARG A 120 -32.49 -2.34 2.31
C ARG A 120 -31.66 -3.21 1.34
N ILE A 121 -30.59 -2.64 0.82
CA ILE A 121 -29.71 -3.18 -0.20
C ILE A 121 -28.48 -3.77 0.47
N GLU A 122 -28.25 -5.05 0.23
CA GLU A 122 -27.05 -5.75 0.65
C GLU A 122 -26.20 -6.03 -0.58
N HIS A 123 -24.88 -5.88 -0.51
CA HIS A 123 -24.01 -6.35 -1.58
C HIS A 123 -22.73 -6.99 -1.05
N TYR A 124 -22.22 -7.95 -1.82
CA TYR A 124 -20.93 -8.57 -1.62
C TYR A 124 -20.07 -8.39 -2.88
N ASN A 125 -18.84 -7.89 -2.71
CA ASN A 125 -17.96 -7.51 -3.79
C ASN A 125 -16.67 -8.32 -3.76
N PHE A 126 -16.36 -8.97 -4.87
CA PHE A 126 -15.12 -9.70 -5.11
C PHE A 126 -14.11 -8.81 -5.84
N PRO A 127 -12.82 -8.82 -5.46
CA PRO A 127 -11.78 -8.34 -6.35
C PRO A 127 -11.80 -9.14 -7.66
N ARG A 128 -11.25 -8.55 -8.73
CA ARG A 128 -11.06 -9.18 -10.04
C ARG A 128 -10.30 -10.53 -9.98
N ASP A 129 -9.41 -10.65 -9.01
CA ASP A 129 -8.74 -11.88 -8.62
C ASP A 129 -9.20 -12.24 -7.20
N VAL A 130 -10.08 -13.23 -7.10
CA VAL A 130 -10.70 -13.68 -5.84
C VAL A 130 -9.69 -14.27 -4.83
N SER A 131 -8.43 -14.51 -5.21
CA SER A 131 -7.40 -14.95 -4.27
C SER A 131 -6.82 -13.80 -3.43
N ARG A 132 -6.98 -12.54 -3.86
CA ARG A 132 -6.45 -11.34 -3.18
C ARG A 132 -7.10 -11.03 -1.82
N ARG A 133 -8.13 -11.78 -1.42
CA ARG A 133 -8.73 -11.68 -0.08
C ARG A 133 -9.34 -12.99 0.34
N GLU A 134 -9.52 -13.16 1.65
CA GLU A 134 -10.44 -14.16 2.15
C GLU A 134 -11.91 -13.81 1.85
N HIS A 135 -12.68 -14.87 1.62
CA HIS A 135 -14.10 -14.85 1.31
C HIS A 135 -14.88 -15.68 2.34
N PRO A 136 -16.16 -15.34 2.63
CA PRO A 136 -17.04 -16.09 3.52
C PRO A 136 -17.03 -17.59 3.25
N THR A 137 -17.13 -18.37 4.32
CA THR A 137 -16.98 -19.84 4.28
C THR A 137 -17.92 -20.49 3.25
N ALA A 138 -19.17 -20.00 3.17
CA ALA A 138 -20.16 -20.50 2.21
C ALA A 138 -19.83 -20.18 0.73
N LEU A 139 -19.04 -19.13 0.46
CA LEU A 139 -18.63 -18.74 -0.89
C LEU A 139 -17.37 -19.47 -1.39
N GLN A 140 -16.51 -19.94 -0.49
CA GLN A 140 -15.22 -20.57 -0.83
C GLN A 140 -15.31 -21.70 -1.89
N PRO A 141 -16.30 -22.62 -1.86
CA PRO A 141 -16.41 -23.67 -2.87
C PRO A 141 -16.65 -23.15 -4.30
N PHE A 142 -17.24 -21.97 -4.44
CA PHE A 142 -17.66 -21.39 -5.72
C PHE A 142 -16.64 -20.41 -6.30
N LEU A 143 -15.57 -20.07 -5.56
CA LEU A 143 -14.54 -19.12 -6.02
C LEU A 143 -13.93 -19.47 -7.39
N PRO A 144 -13.67 -20.74 -7.76
CA PRO A 144 -13.18 -21.06 -9.11
C PRO A 144 -14.19 -20.74 -10.22
N GLU A 145 -15.49 -20.92 -9.96
CA GLU A 145 -16.56 -20.61 -10.92
C GLU A 145 -16.75 -19.09 -11.04
N ILE A 146 -16.66 -18.37 -9.92
CA ILE A 146 -16.70 -16.91 -9.87
C ILE A 146 -15.48 -16.30 -10.57
N GLN A 147 -14.27 -16.80 -10.31
CA GLN A 147 -13.03 -16.34 -10.93
C GLN A 147 -13.06 -16.54 -12.46
N SER A 148 -13.40 -17.75 -12.92
CA SER A 148 -13.52 -18.05 -14.35
C SER A 148 -14.57 -17.16 -15.04
N PHE A 149 -15.66 -16.84 -14.35
CA PHE A 149 -16.65 -15.89 -14.86
C PHE A 149 -16.11 -14.45 -14.92
N ILE A 150 -15.43 -13.97 -13.89
CA ILE A 150 -14.83 -12.62 -13.86
C ILE A 150 -13.77 -12.46 -14.97
N GLU A 151 -12.93 -13.47 -15.18
CA GLU A 151 -11.97 -13.49 -16.29
C GLU A 151 -12.67 -13.44 -17.65
N TYR A 152 -13.76 -14.21 -17.81
CA TYR A 152 -14.53 -14.19 -19.04
C TYR A 152 -15.19 -12.83 -19.30
N GLN A 153 -15.84 -12.25 -18.29
CA GLN A 153 -16.41 -10.89 -18.30
C GLN A 153 -15.41 -9.88 -18.86
N HIS A 154 -14.25 -9.79 -18.21
CA HIS A 154 -13.24 -8.80 -18.53
C HIS A 154 -12.64 -9.04 -19.93
N LYS A 155 -12.10 -10.23 -20.18
CA LYS A 155 -11.27 -10.51 -21.36
C LYS A 155 -12.07 -10.76 -22.65
N ASN A 156 -13.35 -11.15 -22.55
CA ASN A 156 -14.16 -11.56 -23.71
C ASN A 156 -15.41 -10.68 -23.94
N ILE A 157 -15.94 -10.02 -22.89
CA ILE A 157 -17.10 -9.13 -23.01
C ILE A 157 -16.63 -7.68 -22.94
N MET A 158 -16.01 -7.24 -21.85
CA MET A 158 -15.64 -5.83 -21.66
C MET A 158 -14.63 -5.38 -22.71
N HIS A 159 -13.52 -6.12 -22.88
CA HIS A 159 -12.51 -5.79 -23.89
C HIS A 159 -13.06 -5.72 -25.33
N GLU A 160 -14.09 -6.51 -25.69
CA GLU A 160 -14.69 -6.40 -27.03
C GLU A 160 -15.58 -5.16 -27.16
N LEU A 161 -16.33 -4.80 -26.11
CA LEU A 161 -17.10 -3.56 -26.06
C LEU A 161 -16.19 -2.32 -26.11
N GLU A 162 -15.04 -2.37 -25.45
CA GLU A 162 -14.03 -1.32 -25.48
C GLU A 162 -13.41 -1.13 -26.86
N ARG A 163 -13.20 -2.20 -27.63
CA ARG A 163 -12.82 -2.09 -29.05
C ARG A 163 -13.90 -1.40 -29.86
N LEU A 164 -15.17 -1.80 -29.67
CA LEU A 164 -16.30 -1.16 -30.36
C LEU A 164 -16.41 0.33 -30.03
N LEU A 165 -16.17 0.72 -28.77
CA LEU A 165 -16.22 2.12 -28.32
C LEU A 165 -15.01 2.94 -28.77
N SER A 166 -13.80 2.34 -28.80
CA SER A 166 -12.58 2.99 -29.31
C SER A 166 -12.70 3.26 -30.81
N LEU A 167 -13.11 2.25 -31.58
CA LEU A 167 -13.43 2.39 -33.00
C LEU A 167 -14.60 3.36 -33.22
N GLY A 168 -15.56 3.43 -32.30
CA GLY A 168 -16.67 4.39 -32.29
C GLY A 168 -16.22 5.84 -32.13
N LEU A 169 -15.05 6.09 -31.53
CA LEU A 169 -14.37 7.38 -31.48
C LEU A 169 -13.33 7.56 -32.60
N GLU A 170 -13.20 6.60 -33.53
CA GLU A 170 -12.14 6.52 -34.55
C GLU A 170 -10.71 6.57 -33.96
N LEU A 171 -10.57 6.09 -32.73
CA LEU A 171 -9.28 5.85 -32.06
C LEU A 171 -8.70 4.48 -32.50
N PRO A 172 -7.41 4.22 -32.24
CA PRO A 172 -6.85 2.87 -32.34
C PRO A 172 -7.73 1.84 -31.63
N GLU A 173 -7.91 0.66 -32.25
CA GLU A 173 -8.87 -0.36 -31.80
C GLU A 173 -8.71 -0.73 -30.31
N ASN A 174 -7.48 -0.76 -29.80
CA ASN A 174 -7.17 -1.17 -28.44
C ASN A 174 -7.06 0.00 -27.44
N THR A 175 -7.32 1.26 -27.81
CA THR A 175 -7.09 2.42 -26.92
C THR A 175 -7.74 2.24 -25.54
N LEU A 176 -9.02 1.87 -25.47
CA LEU A 176 -9.66 1.58 -24.17
C LEU A 176 -9.15 0.28 -23.54
N THR A 177 -8.90 -0.80 -24.30
CA THR A 177 -8.43 -2.08 -23.72
C THR A 177 -7.04 -1.98 -23.10
N ASP A 178 -6.16 -1.17 -23.68
CA ASP A 178 -4.80 -0.92 -23.21
C ASP A 178 -4.80 -0.08 -21.92
N MET A 179 -5.89 0.67 -21.66
CA MET A 179 -6.13 1.33 -20.37
C MET A 179 -6.72 0.37 -19.30
N HIS A 180 -7.14 -0.84 -19.69
CA HIS A 180 -7.73 -1.87 -18.83
C HIS A 180 -6.93 -3.19 -18.81
N PRO A 181 -5.61 -3.17 -18.51
CA PRO A 181 -4.82 -4.38 -18.39
C PRO A 181 -5.32 -5.26 -17.23
N TYR A 182 -5.40 -6.58 -17.47
CA TYR A 182 -5.98 -7.52 -16.50
C TYR A 182 -5.11 -7.72 -15.24
N ASP A 183 -3.79 -7.59 -15.38
CA ASP A 183 -2.84 -8.01 -14.35
C ASP A 183 -2.30 -6.84 -13.50
N GLU A 184 -2.39 -5.60 -14.01
CA GLU A 184 -1.98 -4.39 -13.27
C GLU A 184 -2.96 -4.01 -12.15
N THR A 185 -2.51 -3.11 -11.26
CA THR A 185 -3.32 -2.51 -10.21
C THR A 185 -4.47 -1.68 -10.80
N ASN A 186 -5.68 -2.24 -10.72
CA ASN A 186 -6.93 -1.49 -10.76
C ASN A 186 -7.97 -2.13 -9.85
N HIS A 187 -8.91 -1.30 -9.41
CA HIS A 187 -10.05 -1.70 -8.58
C HIS A 187 -11.27 -2.17 -9.39
N SER A 188 -11.10 -2.85 -10.53
CA SER A 188 -12.22 -3.60 -11.14
C SER A 188 -12.73 -4.66 -10.16
N PHE A 189 -14.04 -4.69 -9.92
CA PHE A 189 -14.65 -5.60 -8.96
C PHE A 189 -15.98 -6.18 -9.46
N PHE A 190 -16.29 -7.38 -9.01
CA PHE A 190 -17.53 -8.07 -9.32
C PHE A 190 -18.45 -8.06 -8.10
N ARG A 191 -19.74 -7.78 -8.30
CA ARG A 191 -20.72 -7.57 -7.23
C ARG A 191 -21.90 -8.51 -7.37
N PHE A 192 -22.21 -9.21 -6.28
CA PHE A 192 -23.56 -9.70 -6.02
C PHE A 192 -24.31 -8.64 -5.21
N MET A 193 -25.58 -8.38 -5.54
CA MET A 193 -26.38 -7.33 -4.89
C MET A 193 -27.83 -7.77 -4.72
N LEU A 194 -28.37 -7.67 -3.50
CA LEU A 194 -29.74 -8.06 -3.16
C LEU A 194 -30.53 -6.86 -2.63
N TYR A 195 -31.64 -6.54 -3.29
CA TYR A 195 -32.64 -5.60 -2.81
C TYR A 195 -33.74 -6.37 -2.10
N ASN A 196 -33.97 -6.06 -0.82
CA ASN A 196 -35.07 -6.62 -0.04
C ASN A 196 -36.29 -5.68 -0.09
N PRO A 197 -37.53 -6.22 -0.18
CA PRO A 197 -38.76 -5.44 -0.12
C PRO A 197 -38.85 -4.53 1.11
N ARG A 198 -39.55 -3.41 0.93
CA ARG A 198 -39.87 -2.44 1.99
C ARG A 198 -41.32 -2.59 2.45
N SER A 199 -41.63 -2.02 3.60
CA SER A 199 -43.00 -1.81 4.05
C SER A 199 -43.65 -0.64 3.33
N ASN A 200 -44.98 -0.62 3.24
CA ASN A 200 -45.71 0.48 2.57
C ASN A 200 -45.37 1.86 3.16
N ASP A 201 -45.12 1.95 4.47
CA ASP A 201 -44.68 3.18 5.16
C ASP A 201 -43.30 3.67 4.67
N GLU A 202 -42.34 2.76 4.48
CA GLU A 202 -41.03 3.09 3.88
C GLU A 202 -41.14 3.45 2.40
N GLU A 203 -42.02 2.79 1.63
CA GLU A 203 -42.27 3.12 0.22
C GLU A 203 -42.91 4.50 0.08
N GLU A 204 -43.88 4.86 0.92
CA GLU A 204 -44.50 6.19 0.96
C GLU A 204 -43.48 7.27 1.36
N LYS A 205 -42.71 7.03 2.43
CA LYS A 205 -41.64 7.95 2.86
C LYS A 205 -40.51 8.15 1.85
N THR A 206 -40.33 7.23 0.90
CA THR A 206 -39.26 7.31 -0.11
C THR A 206 -39.77 7.58 -1.53
N ASP A 207 -41.06 7.81 -1.73
CA ASP A 207 -41.69 7.90 -3.06
C ASP A 207 -41.32 6.71 -3.97
N GLY A 208 -41.27 5.51 -3.37
CA GLY A 208 -40.81 4.28 -4.01
C GLY A 208 -39.32 4.23 -4.37
N VAL A 209 -38.51 5.25 -4.10
CA VAL A 209 -37.09 5.29 -4.52
C VAL A 209 -36.26 4.30 -3.70
N TRP A 210 -35.87 3.18 -4.32
CA TRP A 210 -35.04 2.16 -3.69
C TRP A 210 -33.56 2.55 -3.63
N MET A 211 -33.05 3.14 -4.72
CA MET A 211 -31.74 3.78 -4.83
C MET A 211 -31.90 5.06 -5.66
N LYS A 212 -31.30 6.17 -5.23
CA LYS A 212 -31.45 7.48 -5.89
C LYS A 212 -30.94 7.49 -7.33
N GLY A 213 -31.34 8.52 -8.08
CA GLY A 213 -30.73 8.84 -9.36
C GLY A 213 -29.25 9.16 -9.16
N HIS A 214 -28.39 8.40 -9.82
CA HIS A 214 -26.94 8.52 -9.78
C HIS A 214 -26.32 8.12 -11.11
N ALA A 215 -25.07 8.53 -11.33
CA ALA A 215 -24.22 8.08 -12.41
C ALA A 215 -23.11 7.17 -11.86
N ASP A 216 -22.70 6.18 -12.64
CA ASP A 216 -21.62 5.24 -12.29
C ASP A 216 -20.27 5.91 -12.55
N HIS A 217 -19.29 5.74 -11.65
CA HIS A 217 -18.04 6.54 -11.64
C HIS A 217 -16.82 5.82 -12.22
N MET A 218 -17.03 4.68 -12.88
CA MET A 218 -16.01 3.84 -13.51
C MET A 218 -16.13 3.92 -15.05
N THR A 219 -15.44 3.07 -15.80
CA THR A 219 -15.44 3.11 -17.28
C THR A 219 -16.75 2.57 -17.83
N LEU A 220 -17.02 1.30 -17.51
CA LEU A 220 -18.22 0.59 -17.91
C LEU A 220 -18.75 -0.20 -16.72
N THR A 221 -20.07 -0.29 -16.64
CA THR A 221 -20.76 -1.23 -15.76
C THR A 221 -21.54 -2.23 -16.59
N ALA A 222 -21.42 -3.51 -16.23
CA ALA A 222 -22.14 -4.61 -16.87
C ALA A 222 -23.03 -5.33 -15.86
N LEU A 223 -24.33 -5.02 -15.92
CA LEU A 223 -25.38 -5.63 -15.08
C LEU A 223 -26.04 -6.79 -15.84
N TRP A 224 -26.11 -7.96 -15.24
CA TRP A 224 -26.89 -9.06 -15.79
C TRP A 224 -28.39 -8.79 -15.69
N SER A 225 -29.09 -8.94 -16.83
CA SER A 225 -30.52 -8.75 -16.88
C SER A 225 -31.24 -9.80 -16.04
N GLN A 226 -32.26 -9.37 -15.30
CA GLN A 226 -33.07 -10.22 -14.43
C GLN A 226 -34.52 -9.71 -14.43
N PRO A 227 -35.53 -10.55 -14.11
CA PRO A 227 -36.93 -10.19 -14.37
C PRO A 227 -37.54 -9.05 -13.55
N VAL A 228 -37.03 -8.71 -12.36
CA VAL A 228 -37.64 -7.68 -11.49
C VAL A 228 -37.43 -6.29 -12.09
N THR A 229 -38.51 -5.69 -12.57
CA THR A 229 -38.56 -4.39 -13.24
C THR A 229 -38.45 -3.30 -12.19
N ALA A 230 -37.24 -2.75 -12.02
CA ALA A 230 -36.96 -1.77 -10.96
C ALA A 230 -35.90 -0.74 -11.37
N LEU A 231 -35.03 -1.06 -12.33
CA LEU A 231 -34.04 -0.14 -12.87
C LEU A 231 -34.71 0.82 -13.84
N GLN A 232 -34.53 2.12 -13.62
CA GLN A 232 -34.91 3.17 -14.55
C GLN A 232 -33.70 4.00 -14.94
N ILE A 233 -33.66 4.46 -16.19
CA ILE A 233 -32.76 5.51 -16.65
C ILE A 233 -33.52 6.82 -16.81
N LYS A 234 -32.83 7.95 -16.66
CA LYS A 234 -33.28 9.25 -17.13
C LYS A 234 -32.86 9.35 -18.60
N ASP A 235 -33.83 9.21 -19.48
CA ASP A 235 -33.64 9.19 -20.93
C ASP A 235 -33.30 10.61 -21.46
N HIS A 236 -32.92 10.71 -22.73
CA HIS A 236 -32.46 11.95 -23.38
C HIS A 236 -33.50 13.09 -23.43
N ASP A 237 -34.79 12.77 -23.30
CA ASP A 237 -35.91 13.72 -23.14
C ASP A 237 -36.18 14.10 -21.67
N GLY A 238 -35.31 13.67 -20.76
CA GLY A 238 -35.37 13.89 -19.32
C GLY A 238 -36.34 13.00 -18.56
N GLN A 239 -37.08 12.10 -19.22
CA GLN A 239 -38.09 11.25 -18.59
C GLN A 239 -37.46 9.99 -17.95
N TRP A 240 -38.06 9.50 -16.87
CA TRP A 240 -37.65 8.26 -16.22
C TRP A 240 -38.35 7.06 -16.85
N ARG A 241 -37.60 6.20 -17.56
CA ARG A 241 -38.13 4.98 -18.21
C ARG A 241 -37.51 3.71 -17.64
N TYR A 242 -38.30 2.64 -17.58
CA TYR A 242 -37.83 1.35 -17.07
C TYR A 242 -37.02 0.59 -18.11
N LEU A 243 -36.04 -0.19 -17.65
CA LEU A 243 -35.31 -1.13 -18.50
C LEU A 243 -36.02 -2.48 -18.54
N ARG A 244 -36.27 -2.95 -19.76
CA ARG A 244 -36.91 -4.25 -20.04
C ARG A 244 -35.99 -5.41 -19.64
N HIS A 245 -36.57 -6.49 -19.13
CA HIS A 245 -35.81 -7.74 -19.01
C HIS A 245 -35.66 -8.39 -20.39
N ILE A 246 -34.42 -8.72 -20.76
CA ILE A 246 -34.09 -9.58 -21.89
C ILE A 246 -33.35 -10.79 -21.30
N ASP A 247 -33.85 -11.98 -21.56
CA ASP A 247 -33.27 -13.20 -21.00
C ASP A 247 -31.86 -13.45 -21.58
N ASN A 248 -30.94 -13.87 -20.71
CA ASN A 248 -29.52 -14.06 -21.03
C ASN A 248 -28.86 -12.84 -21.75
N ALA A 249 -29.20 -11.62 -21.34
CA ALA A 249 -28.54 -10.39 -21.80
C ALA A 249 -27.82 -9.67 -20.65
N LEU A 250 -26.80 -8.88 -20.97
CA LEU A 250 -26.29 -7.84 -20.09
C LEU A 250 -26.91 -6.49 -20.45
N ILE A 251 -27.02 -5.61 -19.46
CA ILE A 251 -27.23 -4.17 -19.59
C ILE A 251 -25.86 -3.55 -19.36
N ILE A 252 -25.38 -2.78 -20.33
CA ILE A 252 -24.14 -2.01 -20.24
C ILE A 252 -24.51 -0.54 -20.08
N ASN A 253 -23.81 0.15 -19.18
CA ASN A 253 -23.82 1.60 -19.13
C ASN A 253 -22.41 2.19 -19.16
N CYS A 254 -22.32 3.37 -19.77
CA CYS A 254 -21.19 4.27 -19.57
C CYS A 254 -21.10 4.63 -18.09
N GLY A 255 -19.88 4.85 -17.62
CA GLY A 255 -19.66 5.63 -16.42
C GLY A 255 -18.82 6.88 -16.68
N ASP A 256 -18.65 7.66 -15.63
CA ASP A 256 -18.15 9.03 -15.68
C ASP A 256 -16.72 9.14 -16.22
N THR A 257 -15.89 8.10 -16.08
CA THR A 257 -14.53 8.16 -16.66
C THR A 257 -14.57 8.06 -18.18
N THR A 258 -15.47 7.27 -18.77
CA THR A 258 -15.65 7.21 -20.22
C THR A 258 -16.36 8.44 -20.77
N GLU A 259 -17.35 8.98 -20.05
CA GLU A 259 -17.90 10.31 -20.38
C GLU A 259 -16.80 11.37 -20.35
N TYR A 260 -15.92 11.33 -19.35
CA TYR A 260 -14.85 12.30 -19.22
C TYR A 260 -13.80 12.18 -20.33
N LEU A 261 -13.26 10.98 -20.58
CA LEU A 261 -12.28 10.73 -21.63
C LEU A 261 -12.82 11.09 -23.02
N SER A 262 -14.12 10.89 -23.26
CA SER A 262 -14.78 11.28 -24.52
C SER A 262 -15.21 12.76 -24.57
N GLY A 263 -14.74 13.60 -23.65
CA GLY A 263 -15.06 15.03 -23.60
C GLY A 263 -16.54 15.37 -23.36
N GLY A 264 -17.32 14.40 -22.90
CA GLY A 264 -18.78 14.47 -22.80
C GLY A 264 -19.54 13.91 -24.01
N TYR A 265 -18.88 13.23 -24.96
CA TYR A 265 -19.54 12.64 -26.12
C TYR A 265 -20.33 11.38 -25.75
N TYR A 266 -19.69 10.39 -25.14
CA TYR A 266 -20.39 9.25 -24.53
C TYR A 266 -20.99 9.69 -23.18
N LYS A 267 -22.21 9.26 -22.87
CA LYS A 267 -23.02 9.82 -21.79
C LYS A 267 -23.03 8.95 -20.54
N SER A 268 -22.65 9.51 -19.40
CA SER A 268 -22.80 8.87 -18.09
C SER A 268 -24.23 9.05 -17.60
N ALA A 269 -25.12 8.17 -18.05
CA ALA A 269 -26.55 8.37 -17.90
C ALA A 269 -27.03 8.12 -16.46
N ILE A 270 -27.77 9.09 -15.93
CA ILE A 270 -28.34 9.04 -14.58
C ILE A 270 -29.38 7.93 -14.52
N HIS A 271 -29.20 6.98 -13.61
CA HIS A 271 -30.08 5.85 -13.43
C HIS A 271 -30.43 5.67 -11.94
N ARG A 272 -31.60 5.07 -11.67
CA ARG A 272 -32.13 4.86 -10.32
C ARG A 272 -32.77 3.48 -10.19
N VAL A 273 -32.98 3.04 -8.96
CA VAL A 273 -33.81 1.87 -8.68
C VAL A 273 -35.05 2.33 -7.94
N ILE A 274 -36.22 1.97 -8.44
CA ILE A 274 -37.53 2.30 -7.88
C ILE A 274 -38.28 1.01 -7.50
N LYS A 275 -39.32 1.11 -6.68
CA LYS A 275 -40.19 -0.01 -6.31
C LYS A 275 -40.69 -0.73 -7.57
N PRO A 276 -40.73 -2.07 -7.58
CA PRO A 276 -41.27 -2.82 -8.71
C PRO A 276 -42.77 -2.53 -8.97
N PRO A 277 -43.27 -2.87 -10.18
CA PRO A 277 -44.70 -2.99 -10.46
C PRO A 277 -45.42 -3.84 -9.40
N GLN A 278 -46.74 -3.64 -9.28
CA GLN A 278 -47.55 -4.28 -8.25
C GLN A 278 -47.55 -5.81 -8.35
N ASP A 279 -47.48 -6.36 -9.57
CA ASP A 279 -47.35 -7.80 -9.84
C ASP A 279 -45.97 -8.40 -9.48
N GLN A 280 -44.97 -7.56 -9.27
CA GLN A 280 -43.63 -7.91 -8.78
C GLN A 280 -43.37 -7.40 -7.35
N SER A 281 -44.38 -6.82 -6.69
CA SER A 281 -44.28 -6.34 -5.31
C SER A 281 -43.99 -7.50 -4.35
N GLY A 282 -43.07 -7.30 -3.41
CA GLY A 282 -42.63 -8.32 -2.46
C GLY A 282 -41.58 -9.31 -2.98
N TYR A 283 -41.24 -9.32 -4.27
CA TYR A 283 -40.10 -10.09 -4.77
C TYR A 283 -38.76 -9.42 -4.40
N LYS A 284 -37.75 -10.25 -4.10
CA LYS A 284 -36.37 -9.79 -3.94
C LYS A 284 -35.72 -9.66 -5.32
N ARG A 285 -34.98 -8.56 -5.54
CA ARG A 285 -34.18 -8.36 -6.77
C ARG A 285 -32.72 -8.71 -6.49
N LEU A 286 -32.24 -9.78 -7.11
CA LEU A 286 -30.85 -10.22 -7.08
C LEU A 286 -30.15 -9.79 -8.37
N GLY A 287 -29.04 -9.07 -8.27
CA GLY A 287 -28.23 -8.62 -9.40
C GLY A 287 -26.79 -9.13 -9.32
N MET A 288 -26.23 -9.41 -10.50
CA MET A 288 -24.81 -9.67 -10.73
C MET A 288 -24.27 -8.51 -11.57
N ILE A 289 -23.24 -7.81 -11.10
CA ILE A 289 -22.73 -6.59 -11.73
C ILE A 289 -21.20 -6.64 -11.80
N TYR A 290 -20.62 -6.43 -12.97
CA TYR A 290 -19.18 -6.20 -13.13
C TYR A 290 -18.91 -4.71 -13.31
N PHE A 291 -18.04 -4.16 -12.46
CA PHE A 291 -17.62 -2.75 -12.53
C PHE A 291 -16.20 -2.69 -13.07
N HIS A 292 -16.03 -2.07 -14.24
CA HIS A 292 -14.79 -2.07 -15.00
C HIS A 292 -14.04 -0.75 -14.83
N TYR A 293 -12.80 -0.83 -14.35
CA TYR A 293 -11.92 0.30 -14.05
C TYR A 293 -10.61 0.21 -14.83
N MET A 294 -10.12 1.37 -15.27
CA MET A 294 -8.78 1.54 -15.83
C MET A 294 -7.68 1.30 -14.78
N ALA A 295 -6.44 1.10 -15.23
CA ALA A 295 -5.25 1.08 -14.36
C ALA A 295 -5.18 2.32 -13.45
N ASP A 296 -4.94 2.11 -12.16
CA ASP A 296 -5.10 3.14 -11.11
C ASP A 296 -4.20 4.37 -11.30
N GLN A 297 -3.04 4.18 -11.92
CA GLN A 297 -2.06 5.23 -12.19
C GLN A 297 -2.39 6.07 -13.44
N LEU A 298 -3.33 5.64 -14.28
CA LEU A 298 -3.64 6.36 -15.53
C LEU A 298 -4.30 7.69 -15.23
N LEU A 299 -3.76 8.75 -15.83
CA LEU A 299 -4.38 10.06 -15.90
C LEU A 299 -5.63 9.96 -16.79
N LEU A 300 -6.74 10.54 -16.34
CA LEU A 300 -7.98 10.61 -17.10
C LEU A 300 -7.92 11.71 -18.19
N GLU A 301 -7.00 11.58 -19.15
CA GLU A 301 -6.78 12.61 -20.19
C GLU A 301 -7.83 12.52 -21.31
N PRO A 302 -8.56 13.60 -21.67
CA PRO A 302 -9.53 13.55 -22.75
C PRO A 302 -8.89 13.19 -24.09
N PHE A 303 -9.55 12.33 -24.86
CA PHE A 303 -9.13 11.85 -26.18
C PHE A 303 -9.20 12.94 -27.27
N THR A 304 -8.53 14.07 -27.06
CA THR A 304 -8.53 15.23 -27.98
C THR A 304 -8.00 14.90 -29.38
N GLU A 305 -7.28 13.80 -29.53
CA GLU A 305 -6.81 13.21 -30.79
C GLU A 305 -7.92 12.47 -31.58
N SER A 306 -9.06 12.16 -30.96
CA SER A 306 -10.19 11.47 -31.61
C SER A 306 -10.73 12.27 -32.81
N PRO A 307 -10.75 11.68 -34.02
CA PRO A 307 -11.35 12.31 -35.19
C PRO A 307 -12.86 12.57 -35.02
N VAL A 308 -13.55 11.74 -34.24
CA VAL A 308 -14.98 11.94 -33.93
C VAL A 308 -15.15 13.18 -33.05
N LEU A 309 -14.42 13.30 -31.95
CA LEU A 309 -14.53 14.46 -31.05
C LEU A 309 -14.14 15.77 -31.78
N GLN A 310 -13.11 15.73 -32.63
CA GLN A 310 -12.70 16.87 -33.45
C GLN A 310 -13.79 17.30 -34.44
N ARG A 311 -14.51 16.36 -35.07
CA ARG A 311 -15.63 16.68 -35.99
C ARG A 311 -16.85 17.24 -35.27
N GLU A 312 -17.14 16.76 -34.06
CA GLU A 312 -18.21 17.27 -33.20
C GLU A 312 -17.83 18.60 -32.49
N GLY A 313 -16.62 19.11 -32.71
CA GLY A 313 -16.13 20.35 -32.09
C GLY A 313 -15.85 20.24 -30.60
N ILE A 314 -15.69 19.01 -30.08
CA ILE A 314 -15.47 18.73 -28.65
C ILE A 314 -13.98 18.93 -28.33
N THR A 315 -13.62 20.15 -27.96
CA THR A 315 -12.25 20.54 -27.56
C THR A 315 -12.11 20.64 -26.03
N LYS A 316 -12.84 19.81 -25.27
CA LYS A 316 -12.98 19.94 -23.83
C LYS A 316 -11.70 19.49 -23.11
N VAL A 317 -10.83 20.44 -22.79
CA VAL A 317 -9.72 20.30 -21.84
C VAL A 317 -10.27 20.55 -20.43
N ILE A 318 -9.72 19.89 -19.41
CA ILE A 318 -10.01 20.26 -18.01
C ILE A 318 -9.09 21.38 -17.58
N ASP A 319 -9.70 22.47 -17.09
CA ASP A 319 -9.03 23.50 -16.31
C ASP A 319 -8.63 22.92 -14.93
N GLY A 320 -7.56 22.12 -14.89
CA GLY A 320 -7.03 21.63 -13.62
C GLY A 320 -6.04 20.46 -13.68
N PRO A 321 -5.75 19.75 -12.56
CA PRO A 321 -5.02 18.51 -12.67
C PRO A 321 -5.94 17.54 -13.39
N ILE A 322 -5.36 16.74 -14.27
CA ILE A 322 -6.05 15.55 -14.67
C ILE A 322 -5.85 14.55 -13.51
N PRO A 323 -6.91 14.09 -12.83
CA PRO A 323 -6.75 13.13 -11.75
C PRO A 323 -6.34 11.77 -12.31
N THR A 324 -5.59 10.99 -11.53
CA THR A 324 -5.45 9.55 -11.82
C THR A 324 -6.77 8.84 -11.58
N GLN A 325 -6.97 7.69 -12.23
CA GLN A 325 -8.12 6.81 -12.00
C GLN A 325 -8.29 6.45 -10.51
N GLU A 326 -7.19 6.27 -9.76
CA GLU A 326 -7.24 6.03 -8.32
C GLU A 326 -7.75 7.25 -7.54
N ALA A 327 -7.21 8.43 -7.85
CA ALA A 327 -7.58 9.69 -7.18
C ALA A 327 -9.03 10.08 -7.49
N TRP A 328 -9.50 9.78 -8.70
CA TRP A 328 -10.90 9.88 -9.11
C TRP A 328 -11.78 8.92 -8.31
N ARG A 329 -11.47 7.61 -8.34
CA ARG A 329 -12.22 6.56 -7.62
C ARG A 329 -12.34 6.89 -6.14
N LYS A 330 -11.21 7.10 -5.45
CA LYS A 330 -11.20 7.42 -4.01
C LYS A 330 -12.08 8.63 -3.72
N GLY A 331 -11.91 9.71 -4.49
CA GLY A 331 -12.67 10.95 -4.33
C GLY A 331 -14.17 10.86 -4.64
N ARG A 332 -14.63 9.82 -5.36
CA ARG A 332 -16.05 9.56 -5.66
C ARG A 332 -16.69 8.57 -4.70
N VAL A 333 -15.98 7.52 -4.33
CA VAL A 333 -16.53 6.46 -3.47
C VAL A 333 -16.69 6.93 -2.03
N SER A 334 -15.70 7.65 -1.46
CA SER A 334 -15.79 8.07 -0.07
C SER A 334 -16.82 9.19 0.18
N ARG A 335 -17.09 10.01 -0.86
CA ARG A 335 -18.08 11.10 -0.83
C ARG A 335 -19.52 10.67 -1.14
N TYR A 336 -19.73 9.49 -1.73
CA TYR A 336 -21.06 9.06 -2.17
C TYR A 336 -22.08 8.99 -1.01
N GLY A 337 -23.04 9.92 -1.02
CA GLY A 337 -24.08 10.05 0.00
C GLY A 337 -23.65 10.79 1.28
N VAL A 338 -22.54 11.52 1.26
CA VAL A 338 -22.04 12.30 2.42
C VAL A 338 -21.84 13.80 2.13
N THR A 339 -21.84 14.22 0.86
CA THR A 339 -21.62 15.62 0.43
C THR A 339 -22.92 16.43 0.37
N THR A 340 -22.86 17.71 0.73
CA THR A 340 -23.93 18.68 0.45
C THR A 340 -23.86 19.08 -1.02
N LEU A 341 -24.93 18.79 -1.77
CA LEU A 341 -24.96 19.01 -3.21
C LEU A 341 -25.34 20.46 -3.55
N THR A 342 -24.76 21.00 -4.62
CA THR A 342 -25.10 22.34 -5.10
C THR A 342 -26.16 22.22 -6.19
N LYS A 343 -27.33 22.85 -5.99
CA LYS A 343 -28.42 22.81 -6.96
C LYS A 343 -28.26 23.90 -8.02
N SER A 344 -28.32 23.49 -9.28
CA SER A 344 -28.35 24.37 -10.44
C SER A 344 -29.69 25.11 -10.56
N GLU A 345 -29.64 26.42 -10.80
CA GLU A 345 -30.85 27.25 -11.01
C GLU A 345 -31.45 27.10 -12.43
N GLU A 346 -30.69 26.62 -13.41
CA GLU A 346 -31.16 26.48 -14.81
C GLU A 346 -31.90 25.17 -15.10
N ASP A 347 -31.39 24.03 -14.61
CA ASP A 347 -31.90 22.69 -14.92
C ASP A 347 -32.40 21.91 -13.67
N GLY A 348 -32.23 22.49 -12.48
CA GLY A 348 -32.65 21.90 -11.20
C GLY A 348 -31.81 20.69 -10.76
N ILE A 349 -30.72 20.37 -11.47
CA ILE A 349 -29.86 19.21 -11.20
C ILE A 349 -28.88 19.54 -10.08
N GLU A 350 -28.61 18.58 -9.19
CA GLU A 350 -27.69 18.75 -8.08
C GLU A 350 -26.31 18.19 -8.47
N TYR A 351 -25.31 19.07 -8.49
CA TYR A 351 -23.95 18.77 -8.91
C TYR A 351 -22.98 18.77 -7.72
N GLU A 352 -21.93 17.99 -7.89
CA GLU A 352 -20.82 17.80 -6.96
C GLU A 352 -19.52 18.25 -7.64
N ILE A 353 -18.62 18.91 -6.92
CA ILE A 353 -17.29 19.28 -7.43
C ILE A 353 -16.29 18.28 -6.87
N ILE A 354 -15.66 17.50 -7.76
CA ILE A 354 -14.74 16.42 -7.39
C ILE A 354 -13.41 16.71 -8.08
N ASN A 355 -12.34 16.87 -7.30
CA ASN A 355 -10.99 17.18 -7.79
C ASN A 355 -10.93 18.45 -8.67
N GLY A 356 -11.74 19.46 -8.35
CA GLY A 356 -11.85 20.73 -9.09
C GLY A 356 -12.85 20.70 -10.26
N VAL A 357 -13.38 19.53 -10.62
CA VAL A 357 -14.23 19.34 -11.80
C VAL A 357 -15.70 19.29 -11.40
N LYS A 358 -16.57 20.06 -12.09
CA LYS A 358 -18.03 20.05 -11.87
C LYS A 358 -18.65 18.79 -12.50
N TRP A 359 -19.25 17.93 -11.67
CA TRP A 359 -19.89 16.68 -12.08
C TRP A 359 -21.35 16.61 -11.64
N CYS A 360 -22.19 16.08 -12.51
CA CYS A 360 -23.62 15.89 -12.26
C CYS A 360 -23.85 14.53 -11.60
N THR A 361 -24.24 14.49 -10.32
CA THR A 361 -24.29 13.21 -9.59
C THR A 361 -25.66 12.86 -9.04
N ILE A 362 -26.53 13.82 -8.64
CA ILE A 362 -27.78 13.49 -7.93
C ILE A 362 -28.97 14.35 -8.41
N MET A 363 -30.12 13.71 -8.60
CA MET A 363 -31.42 14.39 -8.53
C MET A 363 -32.22 13.83 -7.35
N LEU A 364 -32.57 14.69 -6.40
CA LEU A 364 -33.69 14.42 -5.50
C LEU A 364 -35.00 14.37 -6.29
N SER A 365 -35.94 13.53 -5.83
CA SER A 365 -37.30 13.41 -6.37
C SER A 365 -38.13 14.66 -6.04
N GLY A 366 -37.94 15.73 -6.83
CA GLY A 366 -38.72 16.96 -6.78
C GLY A 366 -39.54 17.12 -8.06
N ASN A 367 -40.87 17.13 -7.93
CA ASN A 367 -41.77 17.39 -9.05
C ASN A 367 -41.52 18.79 -9.64
N ILE A 368 -41.09 18.83 -10.90
CA ILE A 368 -41.22 20.02 -11.74
C ILE A 368 -42.68 20.03 -12.25
N LEU A 369 -43.38 21.14 -12.04
CA LEU A 369 -44.83 21.34 -12.26
C LEU A 369 -45.78 20.54 -11.34
N THR A 370 -46.10 21.14 -10.19
CA THR A 370 -47.51 21.38 -9.84
C THR A 370 -47.65 22.83 -9.35
N ASP A 371 -48.75 23.48 -9.76
CA ASP A 371 -49.28 24.73 -9.19
C ASP A 371 -48.75 26.11 -9.66
N LEU A 372 -48.19 26.20 -10.87
CA LEU A 372 -48.33 27.43 -11.69
C LEU A 372 -49.79 27.64 -12.20
N VAL A 373 -50.72 26.77 -11.80
CA VAL A 373 -52.13 26.73 -12.24
C VAL A 373 -53.11 27.23 -11.16
N TYR A 374 -52.71 27.33 -9.89
CA TYR A 374 -53.60 27.68 -8.77
C TYR A 374 -53.74 29.20 -8.49
N ALA A 375 -53.44 30.05 -9.47
CA ALA A 375 -53.50 31.51 -9.30
C ALA A 375 -54.89 32.15 -9.53
N VAL A 376 -55.92 31.45 -10.07
CA VAL A 376 -57.08 32.14 -10.68
C VAL A 376 -58.49 31.67 -10.24
N LEU A 377 -58.70 30.49 -9.65
CA LEU A 377 -60.07 29.96 -9.42
C LEU A 377 -60.40 29.62 -7.95
N ARG A 378 -61.28 30.46 -7.36
CA ARG A 378 -61.95 30.40 -6.04
C ARG A 378 -61.06 30.84 -4.85
N ALA A 379 -61.08 32.09 -4.38
CA ALA A 379 -62.19 32.97 -3.98
C ALA A 379 -62.96 32.55 -2.70
N GLN A 380 -62.98 33.49 -1.74
CA GLN A 380 -63.91 33.67 -0.61
C GLN A 380 -63.76 32.83 0.69
N ILE A 381 -63.77 33.58 1.82
CA ILE A 381 -64.31 33.22 3.17
C ILE A 381 -63.43 32.25 4.01
N TRP A 382 -63.07 32.46 5.29
CA TRP A 382 -63.34 33.48 6.34
C TRP A 382 -62.16 33.46 7.39
N PHE A 383 -61.66 34.60 7.87
CA PHE A 383 -61.90 35.19 9.21
C PHE A 383 -61.42 34.43 10.49
N TYR A 384 -60.43 35.06 11.17
CA TYR A 384 -60.33 35.32 12.63
C TYR A 384 -59.76 34.29 13.64
N VAL A 385 -59.10 34.87 14.67
CA VAL A 385 -59.04 34.49 16.11
C VAL A 385 -58.07 33.36 16.57
N VAL A 386 -57.34 33.43 17.70
CA VAL A 386 -56.84 34.54 18.57
C VAL A 386 -55.96 33.96 19.72
N PHE A 387 -55.00 34.73 20.27
CA PHE A 387 -54.42 34.58 21.65
C PHE A 387 -53.66 33.28 22.01
N ILE A 388 -52.96 33.16 23.16
CA ILE A 388 -52.01 34.04 23.88
C ILE A 388 -51.21 33.16 24.87
N LEU A 389 -49.99 33.60 25.24
CA LEU A 389 -49.16 33.31 26.44
C LEU A 389 -49.50 32.11 27.40
N ALA A 390 -48.44 31.45 27.91
CA ALA A 390 -47.95 31.58 29.31
C ALA A 390 -47.62 30.27 30.10
N LEU A 391 -46.53 30.37 30.87
CA LEU A 391 -46.20 29.73 32.18
C LEU A 391 -45.56 28.31 32.29
N ASP A 392 -44.33 28.38 32.81
CA ASP A 392 -43.48 27.46 33.61
C ASP A 392 -44.02 27.33 35.08
N PRO A 393 -43.46 26.59 36.09
CA PRO A 393 -42.48 25.47 36.16
C PRO A 393 -42.88 24.28 37.13
N VAL A 394 -41.89 23.39 37.45
CA VAL A 394 -41.42 23.02 38.83
C VAL A 394 -41.56 21.55 39.39
N ARG A 395 -40.39 20.87 39.54
CA ARG A 395 -39.85 20.04 40.69
C ARG A 395 -40.15 18.52 41.00
N LEU A 396 -39.04 17.76 41.12
CA LEU A 396 -38.48 17.02 42.31
C LEU A 396 -38.62 15.48 42.58
N THR A 397 -37.47 14.79 42.45
CA THR A 397 -36.76 13.82 43.37
C THR A 397 -37.18 12.37 43.70
N ARG A 398 -36.16 11.50 43.52
CA ARG A 398 -35.59 10.43 44.40
C ARG A 398 -36.41 9.21 44.84
N TYR A 399 -35.78 8.03 44.68
CA TYR A 399 -35.69 6.96 45.70
C TYR A 399 -34.32 6.24 45.62
N ALA A 400 -33.89 5.57 46.70
CA ALA A 400 -32.58 4.90 46.79
C ALA A 400 -32.54 3.82 47.91
N VAL A 401 -31.48 2.96 47.87
CA VAL A 401 -30.99 2.06 48.97
C VAL A 401 -31.84 0.76 49.14
N LYS A 402 -31.34 -0.48 49.37
CA LYS A 402 -30.22 -0.97 50.23
C LYS A 402 -29.74 -2.42 49.93
N GLY A 403 -28.48 -2.74 50.29
CA GLY A 403 -28.05 -4.07 50.77
C GLY A 403 -27.19 -4.96 49.83
N ALA A 404 -26.29 -5.85 50.31
CA ALA A 404 -25.01 -5.63 51.02
C ALA A 404 -24.28 -6.97 51.33
N SER A 405 -22.98 -7.07 51.02
CA SER A 405 -21.90 -7.88 51.67
C SER A 405 -21.98 -9.42 51.80
N CYS A 406 -20.99 -10.16 51.25
CA CYS A 406 -19.89 -10.78 52.05
C CYS A 406 -18.80 -11.57 51.26
N CYS A 407 -17.53 -11.29 51.60
CA CYS A 407 -16.33 -12.17 51.66
C CYS A 407 -15.58 -12.69 50.38
N ALA A 408 -14.27 -12.90 50.60
CA ALA A 408 -13.18 -13.23 49.64
C ALA A 408 -13.11 -14.75 49.27
N SER A 409 -12.30 -15.28 48.33
CA SER A 409 -10.92 -14.92 47.96
C SER A 409 -10.41 -15.45 46.60
N SER A 410 -9.30 -14.86 46.12
CA SER A 410 -8.24 -15.45 45.25
C SER A 410 -8.59 -16.12 43.91
N SER A 411 -8.26 -15.45 42.80
CA SER A 411 -7.09 -15.82 41.96
C SER A 411 -6.89 -14.82 40.81
N GLN A 412 -5.64 -14.66 40.36
CA GLN A 412 -5.28 -13.75 39.27
C GLN A 412 -5.36 -14.46 37.92
N SER A 413 -5.96 -13.82 36.92
CA SER A 413 -5.63 -14.06 35.51
C SER A 413 -5.52 -12.73 34.77
N ARG A 414 -4.28 -12.28 34.51
CA ARG A 414 -4.02 -11.17 33.59
C ARG A 414 -4.32 -11.65 32.17
N MET A 415 -5.02 -10.85 31.36
CA MET A 415 -4.78 -10.90 29.92
C MET A 415 -3.46 -10.20 29.63
N PRO A 416 -2.53 -10.79 28.86
CA PRO A 416 -1.21 -10.22 28.63
C PRO A 416 -1.28 -9.05 27.64
N ALA A 417 -0.48 -8.02 27.88
CA ALA A 417 -0.21 -6.99 26.89
C ALA A 417 0.56 -7.60 25.71
N VAL A 418 0.31 -7.12 24.48
CA VAL A 418 1.17 -7.40 23.32
C VAL A 418 2.47 -6.61 23.48
N THR A 419 3.39 -7.18 24.24
CA THR A 419 4.79 -6.76 24.27
C THR A 419 5.48 -7.18 22.98
N VAL A 420 6.35 -6.32 22.41
CA VAL A 420 7.39 -6.79 21.49
C VAL A 420 8.12 -7.95 22.18
N PRO A 421 8.21 -9.15 21.58
CA PRO A 421 8.75 -10.30 22.28
C PRO A 421 10.19 -10.04 22.68
N ASN A 422 10.48 -10.19 23.98
CA ASN A 422 11.81 -9.99 24.51
C ASN A 422 12.70 -11.15 24.06
N VAL A 423 13.48 -10.93 23.01
CA VAL A 423 14.47 -11.87 22.50
C VAL A 423 15.83 -11.54 23.13
N PRO A 424 16.51 -12.50 23.78
CA PRO A 424 17.85 -12.28 24.31
C PRO A 424 18.83 -11.89 23.19
N ARG A 425 19.58 -10.81 23.42
CA ARG A 425 20.58 -10.33 22.45
C ARG A 425 21.61 -11.41 22.15
N TRP A 426 21.82 -11.70 20.88
CA TRP A 426 22.89 -12.56 20.41
C TRP A 426 24.23 -11.81 20.45
N ILE A 427 25.25 -12.44 21.04
CA ILE A 427 26.58 -11.84 21.18
C ILE A 427 27.49 -12.46 20.11
N PRO A 428 27.96 -11.68 19.11
CA PRO A 428 28.90 -12.16 18.10
C PRO A 428 30.26 -12.48 18.74
N ALA A 429 31.06 -13.31 18.06
CA ALA A 429 32.48 -13.44 18.36
C ALA A 429 33.22 -12.11 18.09
N PRO A 430 34.32 -11.79 18.80
CA PRO A 430 35.21 -10.70 18.42
C PRO A 430 35.78 -10.93 17.01
N VAL A 431 36.00 -9.87 16.23
CA VAL A 431 36.66 -9.95 14.91
C VAL A 431 38.07 -10.54 15.08
N THR A 432 38.43 -11.54 14.25
CA THR A 432 39.75 -12.19 14.30
C THR A 432 40.86 -11.17 14.10
N GLN A 433 41.94 -11.31 14.85
CA GLN A 433 43.18 -10.56 14.72
C GLN A 433 44.25 -11.36 13.96
N GLN A 434 43.94 -12.59 13.53
CA GLN A 434 44.85 -13.40 12.73
C GLN A 434 44.86 -12.93 11.27
N ASP A 435 46.06 -12.78 10.71
CA ASP A 435 46.22 -12.52 9.28
C ASP A 435 46.00 -13.82 8.50
N VAL A 436 44.92 -13.87 7.73
CA VAL A 436 44.51 -15.02 6.91
C VAL A 436 44.40 -14.61 5.45
N ASP A 437 44.49 -15.56 4.52
CA ASP A 437 44.43 -15.25 3.09
C ASP A 437 43.01 -14.87 2.66
N TRP A 438 42.77 -13.56 2.55
CA TRP A 438 41.48 -12.99 2.20
C TRP A 438 41.14 -13.10 0.71
N ALA A 439 39.86 -13.17 0.41
CA ALA A 439 39.29 -12.94 -0.91
C ALA A 439 39.14 -11.45 -1.17
N ASP A 440 39.51 -11.01 -2.37
CA ASP A 440 39.23 -9.67 -2.87
C ASP A 440 37.89 -9.71 -3.60
N LEU A 441 36.87 -9.09 -3.01
CA LEU A 441 35.50 -9.09 -3.52
C LEU A 441 35.06 -7.66 -3.80
N ALA A 442 34.43 -7.44 -4.94
CA ALA A 442 33.87 -6.15 -5.32
C ALA A 442 32.82 -5.68 -4.31
N VAL A 443 32.67 -4.36 -4.19
CA VAL A 443 31.61 -3.72 -3.39
C VAL A 443 30.66 -3.00 -4.35
N ILE A 444 29.37 -3.30 -4.24
CA ILE A 444 28.29 -2.65 -4.97
C ILE A 444 27.53 -1.74 -4.00
N ASP A 445 27.39 -0.48 -4.37
CA ASP A 445 26.69 0.53 -3.61
C ASP A 445 25.29 0.75 -4.21
N LEU A 446 24.27 0.13 -3.59
CA LEU A 446 22.90 0.21 -4.10
C LEU A 446 22.29 1.62 -3.95
N SER A 447 22.89 2.52 -3.16
CA SER A 447 22.40 3.92 -3.12
C SER A 447 22.67 4.67 -4.43
N LYS A 448 23.67 4.25 -5.19
CA LYS A 448 24.04 4.86 -6.49
C LYS A 448 23.13 4.47 -7.64
N THR A 449 22.35 3.38 -7.54
CA THR A 449 21.46 2.96 -8.64
C THR A 449 20.27 3.90 -8.86
N LYS A 450 20.08 4.87 -7.95
CA LYS A 450 19.10 5.95 -8.05
C LYS A 450 19.33 6.91 -9.24
N THR A 451 20.54 6.95 -9.80
CA THR A 451 20.83 7.71 -11.03
C THR A 451 21.14 6.78 -12.20
N PRO A 452 20.83 7.14 -13.46
CA PRO A 452 21.18 6.32 -14.63
C PRO A 452 22.68 6.05 -14.74
N GLU A 453 23.51 7.04 -14.45
CA GLU A 453 24.98 6.96 -14.52
C GLU A 453 25.54 6.04 -13.43
N GLY A 454 25.06 6.21 -12.20
CA GLY A 454 25.44 5.36 -11.07
C GLY A 454 24.95 3.93 -11.26
N ARG A 455 23.76 3.72 -11.81
CA ARG A 455 23.24 2.39 -12.16
C ARG A 455 24.10 1.71 -13.23
N ALA A 456 24.51 2.42 -14.27
CA ALA A 456 25.42 1.90 -15.28
C ALA A 456 26.81 1.55 -14.72
N GLU A 457 27.37 2.39 -13.83
CA GLU A 457 28.61 2.09 -13.08
C GLU A 457 28.46 0.79 -12.28
N GLN A 458 27.42 0.69 -11.45
CA GLN A 458 27.20 -0.47 -10.59
C GLN A 458 26.90 -1.75 -11.39
N ALA A 459 26.22 -1.66 -12.54
CA ALA A 459 25.95 -2.81 -13.42
C ALA A 459 27.23 -3.41 -14.01
N ILE A 460 28.20 -2.56 -14.39
CA ILE A 460 29.51 -3.02 -14.87
C ILE A 460 30.27 -3.73 -13.74
N ILE A 461 30.26 -3.17 -12.53
CA ILE A 461 30.90 -3.79 -11.35
C ILE A 461 30.23 -5.13 -11.01
N ALA A 462 28.90 -5.19 -11.01
CA ALA A 462 28.11 -6.42 -10.76
C ALA A 462 28.45 -7.52 -11.77
N ARG A 463 28.46 -7.18 -13.06
CA ARG A 463 28.81 -8.08 -14.15
C ARG A 463 30.21 -8.65 -13.98
N ASP A 464 31.20 -7.78 -13.78
CA ASP A 464 32.60 -8.19 -13.67
C ASP A 464 32.84 -9.08 -12.43
N ALA A 465 32.17 -8.80 -11.31
CA ALA A 465 32.27 -9.61 -10.11
C ALA A 465 31.60 -11.00 -10.27
N MET A 466 30.39 -11.06 -10.84
CA MET A 466 29.70 -12.33 -11.11
C MET A 466 30.40 -13.17 -12.19
N HIS A 467 31.04 -12.53 -13.17
CA HIS A 467 31.81 -13.24 -14.19
C HIS A 467 33.14 -13.80 -13.69
N LYS A 468 33.87 -13.05 -12.84
CA LYS A 468 35.22 -13.45 -12.40
C LYS A 468 35.24 -14.34 -11.16
N GLN A 469 34.34 -14.08 -10.20
CA GLN A 469 34.43 -14.67 -8.86
C GLN A 469 33.10 -15.21 -8.31
N GLY A 470 31.95 -14.84 -8.90
CA GLY A 470 30.64 -15.32 -8.47
C GLY A 470 30.19 -14.83 -7.09
N PHE A 471 30.93 -13.90 -6.47
CA PHE A 471 30.65 -13.25 -5.19
C PHE A 471 30.89 -11.73 -5.26
N PHE A 472 30.09 -10.93 -4.55
CA PHE A 472 30.37 -9.52 -4.21
C PHE A 472 29.75 -9.14 -2.86
N TYR A 473 30.11 -7.96 -2.34
CA TYR A 473 29.41 -7.30 -1.24
C TYR A 473 28.40 -6.27 -1.77
N ALA A 474 27.20 -6.23 -1.18
CA ALA A 474 26.25 -5.15 -1.36
C ALA A 474 26.23 -4.28 -0.09
N ILE A 475 26.30 -2.96 -0.27
CA ILE A 475 26.17 -1.94 0.79
C ILE A 475 25.06 -0.95 0.44
N ASN A 476 24.66 -0.17 1.46
CA ASN A 476 23.68 0.91 1.33
C ASN A 476 22.33 0.44 0.76
N HIS A 477 22.02 -0.85 0.98
CA HIS A 477 20.83 -1.57 0.51
C HIS A 477 19.54 -1.22 1.27
N GLY A 478 19.56 -0.19 2.12
CA GLY A 478 18.37 0.33 2.82
C GLY A 478 17.94 -0.40 4.10
N LEU A 479 18.70 -1.41 4.57
CA LEU A 479 18.57 -1.93 5.94
C LEU A 479 19.73 -1.37 6.78
N ASP A 480 19.44 -0.92 7.98
CA ASP A 480 20.47 -0.45 8.92
C ASP A 480 21.10 -1.62 9.72
N LYS A 481 22.17 -1.33 10.47
CA LYS A 481 22.85 -2.35 11.27
C LYS A 481 22.00 -2.83 12.46
N ALA A 482 21.16 -1.99 13.05
CA ALA A 482 20.30 -2.36 14.17
C ALA A 482 19.18 -3.33 13.75
N GLU A 483 18.60 -3.17 12.56
CA GLU A 483 17.63 -4.09 11.97
C GLU A 483 18.26 -5.47 11.69
N VAL A 484 19.46 -5.49 11.13
CA VAL A 484 20.21 -6.74 10.88
C VAL A 484 20.65 -7.41 12.19
N ASP A 485 21.16 -6.63 13.17
CA ASP A 485 21.49 -7.14 14.51
C ASP A 485 20.23 -7.71 15.22
N ARG A 486 19.08 -7.04 15.11
CA ARG A 486 17.79 -7.53 15.62
C ARG A 486 17.37 -8.84 14.94
N MET A 487 17.60 -8.99 13.65
CA MET A 487 17.32 -10.24 12.94
C MET A 487 18.28 -11.37 13.36
N PHE A 488 19.52 -11.07 13.77
CA PHE A 488 20.40 -12.06 14.42
C PHE A 488 19.91 -12.47 15.82
N ASP A 489 19.39 -11.55 16.63
CA ASP A 489 18.76 -11.88 17.91
C ASP A 489 17.60 -12.88 17.68
N ILE A 490 16.71 -12.56 16.75
CA ILE A 490 15.58 -13.41 16.33
C ILE A 490 16.06 -14.78 15.80
N ALA A 491 17.12 -14.80 15.00
CA ALA A 491 17.68 -16.02 14.43
C ALA A 491 18.26 -17.00 15.46
N ALA A 492 18.58 -16.53 16.67
CA ALA A 492 19.03 -17.39 17.77
C ALA A 492 17.86 -18.16 18.44
N VAL A 493 16.63 -17.65 18.36
CA VAL A 493 15.42 -18.23 18.99
C VAL A 493 15.19 -19.72 18.63
N PRO A 494 15.16 -20.15 17.35
CA PRO A 494 14.88 -21.55 17.00
C PRO A 494 15.94 -22.54 17.50
N PHE A 495 17.13 -22.07 17.85
CA PHE A 495 18.23 -22.94 18.30
C PHE A 495 18.37 -22.96 19.83
N ASN A 496 18.03 -21.85 20.50
CA ASN A 496 18.21 -21.67 21.94
C ASN A 496 16.93 -21.81 22.77
N GLN A 497 15.73 -21.65 22.18
CA GLN A 497 14.46 -21.56 22.92
C GLN A 497 13.41 -22.61 22.51
N VAL A 498 13.57 -23.28 21.37
CA VAL A 498 12.67 -24.35 20.92
C VAL A 498 13.18 -25.69 21.46
N SER A 499 12.32 -26.49 22.10
CA SER A 499 12.72 -27.80 22.66
C SER A 499 12.95 -28.84 21.55
N GLU A 500 13.79 -29.83 21.79
CA GLU A 500 14.09 -30.87 20.80
C GLU A 500 12.82 -31.65 20.36
N GLU A 501 11.86 -31.87 21.25
CA GLU A 501 10.57 -32.50 20.90
C GLU A 501 9.70 -31.60 20.01
N GLU A 502 9.82 -30.29 20.12
CA GLU A 502 9.15 -29.35 19.21
C GLU A 502 9.90 -29.24 17.88
N LYS A 503 11.24 -29.12 17.89
CA LYS A 503 12.06 -29.11 16.67
C LYS A 503 11.73 -30.31 15.78
N GLN A 504 11.60 -31.49 16.38
CA GLN A 504 11.29 -32.75 15.69
C GLN A 504 9.94 -32.73 14.93
N ARG A 505 8.97 -31.90 15.34
CA ARG A 505 7.66 -31.73 14.67
C ARG A 505 7.73 -30.89 13.41
N TYR A 506 8.70 -29.98 13.33
CA TYR A 506 8.85 -29.05 12.20
C TYR A 506 10.04 -29.39 11.30
N VAL A 507 10.57 -30.62 11.36
CA VAL A 507 11.64 -31.08 10.46
C VAL A 507 11.20 -31.03 8.99
N ALA A 508 12.04 -30.43 8.15
CA ALA A 508 11.86 -30.33 6.72
C ALA A 508 12.03 -31.71 6.06
N ASN A 509 11.12 -32.09 5.15
CA ASN A 509 11.18 -33.38 4.45
C ASN A 509 12.06 -33.34 3.20
N ILE A 510 13.25 -32.75 3.34
CA ILE A 510 14.15 -32.34 2.24
C ILE A 510 14.35 -33.44 1.20
N LYS A 511 14.71 -34.66 1.65
CA LYS A 511 15.01 -35.81 0.78
C LYS A 511 13.79 -36.41 0.05
N THR A 512 12.57 -36.23 0.58
CA THR A 512 11.36 -36.83 -0.03
C THR A 512 10.59 -35.85 -0.90
N THR A 513 10.55 -34.57 -0.52
CA THR A 513 9.73 -33.56 -1.22
C THR A 513 10.53 -32.59 -2.07
N GLY A 514 11.85 -32.46 -1.82
CA GLY A 514 12.65 -31.38 -2.38
C GLY A 514 12.39 -30.02 -1.73
N GLU A 515 11.72 -29.98 -0.58
CA GLU A 515 11.38 -28.74 0.13
C GLU A 515 12.22 -28.56 1.40
N TYR A 516 12.77 -27.35 1.53
CA TYR A 516 13.64 -27.00 2.65
C TYR A 516 12.90 -26.46 3.87
N TYR A 517 11.60 -26.12 3.78
CA TYR A 517 10.87 -25.40 4.82
C TYR A 517 10.82 -26.16 6.17
N GLY A 518 11.22 -25.52 7.26
CA GLY A 518 11.33 -26.10 8.60
C GLY A 518 12.78 -26.38 9.04
N TYR A 519 12.95 -27.28 10.02
CA TYR A 519 14.25 -27.64 10.57
C TYR A 519 15.02 -28.62 9.70
N LYS A 520 16.33 -28.40 9.58
CA LYS A 520 17.30 -29.48 9.43
C LYS A 520 18.07 -29.58 10.75
N LEU A 521 17.86 -30.69 11.46
CA LEU A 521 18.59 -31.01 12.68
C LEU A 521 20.05 -31.36 12.37
N GLN A 522 20.91 -31.29 13.37
CA GLN A 522 22.33 -31.69 13.28
C GLN A 522 22.46 -33.17 12.88
N GLN A 523 23.66 -33.59 12.49
CA GLN A 523 24.01 -34.98 12.14
C GLN A 523 23.25 -35.56 10.92
N TYR A 524 22.88 -34.69 9.98
CA TYR A 524 22.05 -35.03 8.80
C TYR A 524 22.90 -35.31 7.55
N TRP A 525 23.95 -34.51 7.33
CA TRP A 525 24.86 -34.61 6.20
C TRP A 525 26.15 -35.30 6.62
N ASN A 526 26.69 -36.15 5.75
CA ASN A 526 28.04 -36.67 5.90
C ASN A 526 29.02 -35.61 5.41
N ILE A 527 30.01 -35.25 6.23
CA ILE A 527 31.07 -34.31 5.86
C ILE A 527 32.24 -35.12 5.26
N ALA A 528 33.04 -35.77 6.10
CA ALA A 528 34.17 -36.59 5.67
C ALA A 528 34.47 -37.66 6.73
N ASN A 529 35.08 -38.78 6.32
CA ASN A 529 35.65 -39.80 7.21
C ASN A 529 34.70 -40.29 8.33
N GLY A 530 33.41 -40.48 7.99
CA GLY A 530 32.36 -40.90 8.91
C GLY A 530 31.82 -39.82 9.85
N VAL A 531 32.38 -38.61 9.83
CA VAL A 531 31.88 -37.46 10.61
C VAL A 531 30.69 -36.82 9.92
N LYS A 532 29.65 -36.54 10.69
CA LYS A 532 28.44 -35.84 10.26
C LYS A 532 28.44 -34.39 10.73
N ASP A 533 27.67 -33.56 10.05
CA ASP A 533 27.60 -32.12 10.32
C ASP A 533 27.05 -31.78 11.74
N ARG A 534 27.47 -30.64 12.30
CA ARG A 534 26.91 -30.06 13.55
C ARG A 534 26.16 -28.74 13.27
N ILE A 535 25.62 -28.63 12.07
CA ILE A 535 24.92 -27.45 11.55
C ILE A 535 23.43 -27.65 11.77
N GLU A 536 22.76 -26.64 12.27
CA GLU A 536 21.32 -26.64 12.43
C GLU A 536 20.75 -25.46 11.64
N HIS A 537 19.67 -25.66 10.90
CA HIS A 537 19.00 -24.55 10.22
C HIS A 537 17.48 -24.61 10.38
N TYR A 538 16.86 -23.45 10.29
CA TYR A 538 15.41 -23.29 10.22
C TYR A 538 15.05 -22.41 9.03
N ASN A 539 14.19 -22.93 8.14
CA ASN A 539 13.84 -22.28 6.88
C ASN A 539 12.37 -21.86 6.84
N PHE A 540 12.15 -20.59 6.52
CA PHE A 540 10.84 -20.00 6.28
C PHE A 540 10.53 -20.00 4.78
N PRO A 541 9.31 -20.34 4.36
CA PRO A 541 8.83 -19.91 3.04
C PRO A 541 8.85 -18.38 2.95
N ARG A 542 8.94 -17.87 1.71
CA ARG A 542 8.83 -16.42 1.39
C ARG A 542 7.61 -15.73 2.02
N ASP A 543 6.51 -16.47 2.14
CA ASP A 543 5.32 -16.08 2.86
C ASP A 543 5.20 -16.99 4.09
N VAL A 544 5.57 -16.46 5.26
CA VAL A 544 5.63 -17.20 6.53
C VAL A 544 4.26 -17.66 7.02
N SER A 545 3.15 -17.15 6.46
CA SER A 545 1.81 -17.59 6.81
C SER A 545 1.46 -18.98 6.24
N ARG A 546 2.14 -19.42 5.17
CA ARG A 546 1.88 -20.70 4.46
C ARG A 546 2.11 -21.95 5.29
N ARG A 547 2.70 -21.84 6.49
CA ARG A 547 2.90 -22.97 7.39
C ARG A 547 2.88 -22.54 8.86
N GLN A 548 2.66 -23.52 9.72
CA GLN A 548 2.90 -23.33 11.15
C GLN A 548 4.41 -23.36 11.46
N HIS A 549 4.78 -22.54 12.43
CA HIS A 549 6.13 -22.36 12.97
C HIS A 549 6.17 -22.73 14.47
N PRO A 550 7.35 -23.08 15.03
CA PRO A 550 7.54 -23.31 16.46
C PRO A 550 6.99 -22.18 17.32
N GLU A 551 6.45 -22.52 18.49
CA GLU A 551 5.79 -21.55 19.38
C GLU A 551 6.65 -20.32 19.73
N PRO A 552 7.95 -20.45 20.08
CA PRO A 552 8.84 -19.30 20.29
C PRO A 552 9.05 -18.38 19.06
N LEU A 553 8.87 -18.89 17.84
CA LEU A 553 9.02 -18.11 16.60
C LEU A 553 7.74 -17.38 16.18
N ARG A 554 6.56 -17.89 16.55
CA ARG A 554 5.25 -17.34 16.13
C ARG A 554 5.07 -15.83 16.34
N PRO A 555 5.43 -15.25 17.50
CA PRO A 555 5.22 -13.81 17.71
C PRO A 555 6.25 -12.93 17.01
N LEU A 556 7.28 -13.53 16.39
CA LEU A 556 8.34 -12.83 15.63
C LEU A 556 8.11 -12.90 14.11
N LEU A 557 7.12 -13.67 13.65
CA LEU A 557 6.82 -13.85 12.22
C LEU A 557 6.60 -12.54 11.45
N PRO A 558 5.96 -11.48 12.00
CA PRO A 558 5.85 -10.19 11.30
C PRO A 558 7.21 -9.50 11.06
N GLU A 559 8.11 -9.51 12.04
CA GLU A 559 9.47 -8.96 11.88
C GLU A 559 10.26 -9.75 10.80
N ILE A 560 10.08 -11.07 10.78
CA ILE A 560 10.73 -11.96 9.80
C ILE A 560 10.13 -11.77 8.39
N GLN A 561 8.80 -11.64 8.26
CA GLN A 561 8.12 -11.43 6.97
C GLN A 561 8.54 -10.11 6.32
N ASN A 562 8.61 -9.03 7.09
CA ASN A 562 9.03 -7.72 6.58
C ASN A 562 10.48 -7.76 6.07
N PHE A 563 11.39 -8.41 6.82
CA PHE A 563 12.79 -8.58 6.41
C PHE A 563 12.91 -9.43 5.13
N ILE A 564 12.10 -10.50 5.03
CA ILE A 564 11.98 -11.35 3.83
C ILE A 564 11.52 -10.56 2.61
N GLU A 565 10.46 -9.77 2.76
CA GLU A 565 9.87 -9.00 1.66
C GLU A 565 10.82 -7.90 1.17
N PHE A 566 11.39 -7.13 2.09
CA PHE A 566 12.38 -6.10 1.77
C PHE A 566 13.61 -6.68 1.06
N THR A 567 14.15 -7.79 1.57
CA THR A 567 15.30 -8.48 0.95
C THR A 567 15.04 -8.81 -0.52
N HIS A 568 13.86 -9.33 -0.83
CA HIS A 568 13.52 -9.73 -2.18
C HIS A 568 13.19 -8.53 -3.05
N ARG A 569 12.22 -7.70 -2.64
CA ARG A 569 11.68 -6.60 -3.47
C ARG A 569 12.62 -5.40 -3.62
N ASN A 570 13.47 -5.13 -2.64
CA ASN A 570 14.32 -3.93 -2.62
C ASN A 570 15.81 -4.21 -2.83
N VAL A 571 16.32 -5.37 -2.39
CA VAL A 571 17.76 -5.68 -2.48
C VAL A 571 18.06 -6.60 -3.66
N LEU A 572 17.45 -7.78 -3.71
CA LEU A 572 17.73 -8.76 -4.76
C LEU A 572 17.16 -8.34 -6.11
N ASN A 573 15.93 -7.81 -6.15
CA ASN A 573 15.35 -7.24 -7.38
C ASN A 573 16.26 -6.18 -8.02
N GLU A 574 16.88 -5.31 -7.21
CA GLU A 574 17.80 -4.28 -7.72
C GLU A 574 19.14 -4.87 -8.19
N VAL A 575 19.67 -5.87 -7.48
CA VAL A 575 20.82 -6.65 -7.95
C VAL A 575 20.54 -7.31 -9.29
N GLU A 576 19.37 -7.90 -9.48
CA GLU A 576 18.97 -8.58 -10.72
C GLU A 576 18.80 -7.61 -11.89
N LYS A 577 18.38 -6.36 -11.64
CA LYS A 577 18.46 -5.28 -12.64
C LYS A 577 19.90 -5.00 -13.07
N LEU A 578 20.81 -4.86 -12.11
CA LEU A 578 22.24 -4.65 -12.39
C LEU A 578 22.85 -5.83 -13.18
N LEU A 579 22.43 -7.06 -12.91
CA LEU A 579 22.86 -8.25 -13.67
C LEU A 579 22.22 -8.31 -15.07
N SER A 580 20.97 -7.91 -15.22
CA SER A 580 20.30 -7.82 -16.53
C SER A 580 20.98 -6.78 -17.42
N LEU A 581 21.20 -5.57 -16.90
CA LEU A 581 21.97 -4.51 -17.55
C LEU A 581 23.42 -4.93 -17.80
N GLY A 582 24.02 -5.68 -16.88
CA GLY A 582 25.34 -6.29 -17.02
C GLY A 582 25.46 -7.27 -18.19
N LEU A 583 24.37 -7.93 -18.57
CA LEU A 583 24.27 -8.76 -19.79
C LEU A 583 23.79 -7.96 -21.02
N GLU A 584 23.64 -6.64 -20.93
CA GLU A 584 23.04 -5.75 -21.94
C GLU A 584 21.64 -6.21 -22.38
N LEU A 585 20.87 -6.74 -21.43
CA LEU A 585 19.46 -7.09 -21.57
C LEU A 585 18.55 -5.96 -21.06
N PRO A 586 17.25 -5.95 -21.41
CA PRO A 586 16.26 -5.11 -20.75
C PRO A 586 16.34 -5.24 -19.23
N GLU A 587 16.24 -4.13 -18.52
CA GLU A 587 16.53 -4.03 -17.07
C GLU A 587 15.79 -5.08 -16.22
N ASN A 588 14.51 -5.35 -16.51
CA ASN A 588 13.71 -6.29 -15.73
C ASN A 588 13.84 -7.76 -16.18
N THR A 589 14.75 -8.11 -17.10
CA THR A 589 14.82 -9.49 -17.64
C THR A 589 15.04 -10.56 -16.56
N MET A 590 15.96 -10.36 -15.61
CA MET A 590 16.10 -11.28 -14.47
C MET A 590 14.99 -11.08 -13.42
N PRO A 591 14.62 -9.85 -13.00
CA PRO A 591 13.47 -9.62 -12.12
C PRO A 591 12.17 -10.33 -12.55
N ASP A 592 11.85 -10.32 -13.83
CA ASP A 592 10.64 -10.94 -14.42
C ASP A 592 10.72 -12.48 -14.40
N MET A 593 11.91 -13.06 -14.24
CA MET A 593 12.10 -14.50 -13.98
C MET A 593 11.96 -14.85 -12.49
N HIS A 594 11.98 -13.85 -11.59
CA HIS A 594 11.92 -14.00 -10.14
C HIS A 594 10.73 -13.27 -9.48
N PRO A 595 9.50 -13.29 -10.04
CA PRO A 595 8.37 -12.54 -9.48
C PRO A 595 8.05 -12.98 -8.04
N TYR A 596 7.97 -12.01 -7.12
CA TYR A 596 7.71 -12.28 -5.70
C TYR A 596 6.41 -13.05 -5.49
N ASP A 597 5.34 -12.67 -6.18
CA ASP A 597 4.00 -13.16 -5.85
C ASP A 597 3.66 -14.52 -6.48
N ASP A 598 4.52 -15.02 -7.39
CA ASP A 598 4.33 -16.28 -8.13
C ASP A 598 4.87 -17.53 -7.38
N THR A 599 4.72 -18.68 -8.01
CA THR A 599 5.20 -20.01 -7.65
C THR A 599 6.73 -20.16 -7.74
N ASN A 600 7.50 -19.29 -7.10
CA ASN A 600 8.92 -19.56 -6.82
C ASN A 600 9.09 -20.23 -5.43
N HIS A 601 10.13 -21.06 -5.30
CA HIS A 601 10.52 -21.71 -4.04
C HIS A 601 11.59 -20.94 -3.24
N SER A 602 11.65 -19.60 -3.36
CA SER A 602 12.53 -18.77 -2.52
C SER A 602 12.24 -18.95 -1.04
N TYR A 603 13.29 -18.98 -0.22
CA TYR A 603 13.19 -19.22 1.21
C TYR A 603 14.24 -18.47 2.01
N PHE A 604 13.89 -18.09 3.23
CA PHE A 604 14.78 -17.44 4.17
C PHE A 604 15.21 -18.43 5.24
N ARG A 605 16.48 -18.39 5.63
CA ARG A 605 17.12 -19.39 6.48
C ARG A 605 17.88 -18.72 7.61
N PHE A 606 17.57 -19.13 8.84
CA PHE A 606 18.47 -19.03 9.96
C PHE A 606 19.35 -20.28 10.01
N MET A 607 20.66 -20.12 10.17
CA MET A 607 21.59 -21.25 10.29
C MET A 607 22.61 -21.01 11.40
N VAL A 608 22.79 -21.99 12.29
CA VAL A 608 23.85 -22.01 13.30
C VAL A 608 24.84 -23.15 13.03
N TYR A 609 26.12 -22.84 13.11
CA TYR A 609 27.22 -23.79 13.08
C TYR A 609 27.74 -23.95 14.51
N ASN A 610 27.71 -25.18 15.04
CA ASN A 610 28.21 -25.48 16.38
C ASN A 610 29.66 -26.01 16.30
N PRO A 611 30.54 -25.62 17.25
CA PRO A 611 31.89 -26.17 17.37
C PRO A 611 31.92 -27.70 17.49
N ARG A 612 33.04 -28.30 17.11
CA ARG A 612 33.24 -29.76 17.15
C ARG A 612 34.35 -30.16 18.13
N PRO A 613 34.35 -31.42 18.62
CA PRO A 613 35.51 -31.98 19.32
C PRO A 613 36.73 -32.05 18.40
N GLU A 614 37.94 -31.91 18.94
CA GLU A 614 39.18 -31.89 18.15
C GLU A 614 39.42 -33.20 17.36
N GLU A 615 38.89 -34.34 17.82
CA GLU A 615 38.91 -35.61 17.09
C GLU A 615 38.09 -35.54 15.78
N GLU A 616 36.95 -34.86 15.79
CA GLU A 616 36.13 -34.63 14.59
C GLU A 616 36.74 -33.58 13.68
N GLU A 617 37.35 -32.52 14.22
CA GLU A 617 38.09 -31.52 13.44
C GLU A 617 39.27 -32.16 12.71
N THR A 618 40.03 -33.03 13.39
CA THR A 618 41.14 -33.80 12.80
C THR A 618 40.64 -34.69 11.66
N LYS A 619 39.53 -35.44 11.86
CA LYS A 619 38.95 -36.31 10.83
C LYS A 619 38.37 -35.56 9.63
N THR A 620 38.04 -34.28 9.78
CA THR A 620 37.44 -33.45 8.72
C THR A 620 38.37 -32.39 8.15
N GLU A 621 39.64 -32.36 8.58
CA GLU A 621 40.63 -31.34 8.21
C GLU A 621 40.10 -29.91 8.45
N GLY A 622 39.31 -29.74 9.52
CA GLY A 622 38.63 -28.49 9.86
C GLY A 622 37.49 -28.09 8.93
N VAL A 623 37.03 -28.93 8.00
CA VAL A 623 35.95 -28.57 7.06
C VAL A 623 34.57 -28.68 7.74
N TRP A 624 33.93 -27.54 7.98
CA TRP A 624 32.63 -27.43 8.65
C TRP A 624 31.44 -27.72 7.73
N MET A 625 31.48 -27.20 6.50
CA MET A 625 30.63 -27.55 5.37
C MET A 625 31.53 -27.80 4.17
N LYS A 626 31.30 -28.88 3.40
CA LYS A 626 32.10 -29.19 2.20
C LYS A 626 32.02 -28.08 1.15
N GLY A 627 32.98 -28.08 0.22
CA GLY A 627 32.91 -27.27 -1.00
C GLY A 627 31.66 -27.62 -1.79
N HIS A 628 30.84 -26.62 -2.09
CA HIS A 628 29.62 -26.74 -2.88
C HIS A 628 29.34 -25.41 -3.60
N ALA A 629 28.45 -25.47 -4.58
CA ALA A 629 27.85 -24.30 -5.20
C ALA A 629 26.36 -24.26 -4.82
N ASP A 630 25.75 -23.07 -4.82
CA ASP A 630 24.33 -22.92 -4.49
C ASP A 630 23.47 -23.26 -5.70
N HIS A 631 22.49 -24.16 -5.53
CA HIS A 631 21.57 -24.56 -6.61
C HIS A 631 20.43 -23.55 -6.86
N THR A 632 20.60 -22.32 -6.39
CA THR A 632 19.66 -21.21 -6.47
C THR A 632 19.91 -20.37 -7.71
N SER A 633 19.29 -19.20 -7.77
CA SER A 633 19.58 -18.15 -8.74
C SER A 633 20.54 -17.13 -8.14
N LEU A 634 20.17 -16.59 -6.97
CA LEU A 634 21.05 -15.80 -6.12
C LEU A 634 20.94 -16.28 -4.67
N SER A 635 21.98 -16.04 -3.89
CA SER A 635 21.97 -16.19 -2.44
C SER A 635 22.44 -14.91 -1.77
N ALA A 636 21.70 -14.46 -0.77
CA ALA A 636 21.94 -13.24 -0.01
C ALA A 636 22.29 -13.60 1.44
N LEU A 637 23.51 -13.30 1.87
CA LEU A 637 24.06 -13.71 3.17
C LEU A 637 24.43 -12.48 4.02
N TRP A 638 23.89 -12.40 5.23
CA TRP A 638 24.46 -11.61 6.30
C TRP A 638 25.28 -12.52 7.21
N SER A 639 26.58 -12.25 7.28
CA SER A 639 27.51 -12.96 8.15
C SER A 639 27.82 -12.15 9.39
N GLN A 640 27.91 -12.84 10.53
CA GLN A 640 28.56 -12.31 11.72
C GLN A 640 30.09 -12.36 11.58
N PRO A 641 30.86 -11.62 12.42
CA PRO A 641 32.32 -11.54 12.38
C PRO A 641 33.11 -12.84 12.62
N VAL A 642 32.52 -14.02 12.49
CA VAL A 642 33.21 -15.33 12.55
C VAL A 642 33.79 -15.68 11.17
N THR A 643 35.11 -15.64 11.08
CA THR A 643 35.91 -15.90 9.87
C THR A 643 35.93 -17.39 9.56
N ALA A 644 34.95 -17.85 8.80
CA ALA A 644 34.76 -19.27 8.52
C ALA A 644 34.32 -19.59 7.07
N LEU A 645 33.77 -18.61 6.34
CA LEU A 645 33.40 -18.79 4.94
C LEU A 645 34.65 -18.68 4.07
N GLN A 646 34.88 -19.67 3.22
CA GLN A 646 35.91 -19.63 2.19
C GLN A 646 35.31 -19.83 0.81
N ILE A 647 35.77 -19.07 -0.17
CA ILE A 647 35.49 -19.29 -1.59
C ILE A 647 36.71 -19.90 -2.27
N LEU A 648 36.48 -20.67 -3.32
CA LEU A 648 37.52 -21.12 -4.24
C LEU A 648 37.74 -20.00 -5.27
N ASP A 649 38.95 -19.43 -5.30
CA ASP A 649 39.30 -18.42 -6.31
C ASP A 649 39.54 -19.06 -7.69
N HIS A 650 39.62 -18.24 -8.73
CA HIS A 650 39.88 -18.69 -10.09
C HIS A 650 41.26 -19.35 -10.31
N ASN A 651 42.13 -19.36 -9.30
CA ASN A 651 43.43 -20.06 -9.30
C ASN A 651 43.35 -21.41 -8.56
N GLY A 652 42.17 -21.83 -8.10
CA GLY A 652 41.97 -23.03 -7.29
C GLY A 652 42.43 -22.87 -5.83
N LYS A 653 42.59 -21.65 -5.33
CA LYS A 653 42.99 -21.37 -3.95
C LYS A 653 41.78 -21.04 -3.08
N TRP A 654 41.69 -21.69 -1.91
CA TRP A 654 40.69 -21.35 -0.91
C TRP A 654 41.06 -20.05 -0.18
N ARG A 655 40.18 -19.04 -0.25
CA ARG A 655 40.36 -17.72 0.36
C ARG A 655 39.20 -17.39 1.30
N TYR A 656 39.48 -16.74 2.43
CA TYR A 656 38.46 -16.34 3.39
C TYR A 656 37.67 -15.11 2.92
N VAL A 657 36.34 -15.17 3.05
CA VAL A 657 35.49 -13.99 2.86
C VAL A 657 35.59 -13.12 4.11
N ARG A 658 35.86 -11.83 3.92
CA ARG A 658 36.07 -10.87 5.01
C ARG A 658 34.73 -10.42 5.59
N HIS A 659 34.61 -10.46 6.91
CA HIS A 659 33.58 -9.67 7.59
C HIS A 659 34.04 -8.20 7.61
N ILE A 660 33.27 -7.31 6.99
CA ILE A 660 33.54 -5.88 6.98
C ILE A 660 32.45 -5.20 7.81
N ASP A 661 32.84 -4.62 8.95
CA ASP A 661 32.03 -3.60 9.61
C ASP A 661 32.20 -2.27 8.84
N ASN A 662 31.11 -1.54 8.62
CA ASN A 662 31.04 -0.36 7.73
C ASN A 662 31.92 0.85 8.15
N ALA A 663 32.78 0.71 9.16
CA ALA A 663 33.78 1.71 9.55
C ALA A 663 35.10 1.61 8.76
N LEU A 664 35.35 0.54 7.98
CA LEU A 664 36.67 0.26 7.38
C LEU A 664 36.82 0.55 5.87
N VAL A 665 35.78 1.04 5.17
CA VAL A 665 35.90 1.47 3.77
C VAL A 665 36.53 2.87 3.70
N SER A 666 37.82 2.93 4.03
CA SER A 666 38.66 4.13 3.93
C SER A 666 39.04 4.42 2.48
N THR A 667 38.08 4.87 1.66
CA THR A 667 38.41 5.67 0.48
C THR A 667 38.53 7.15 0.89
N THR A 668 39.43 7.88 0.23
CA THR A 668 39.87 9.22 0.67
C THR A 668 38.77 10.30 0.68
N ALA A 669 37.58 10.00 0.15
CA ALA A 669 36.41 10.87 0.14
C ALA A 669 35.54 10.76 1.41
N ALA A 670 35.68 9.70 2.23
CA ALA A 670 34.75 9.38 3.31
C ALA A 670 35.03 10.10 4.66
N ARG A 671 35.76 11.22 4.67
CA ARG A 671 36.17 11.91 5.92
C ARG A 671 35.27 13.05 6.40
N GLU A 672 34.24 13.43 5.64
CA GLU A 672 33.39 14.59 5.96
C GLU A 672 31.89 14.27 6.13
N ALA A 673 31.48 13.00 6.03
CA ALA A 673 30.11 12.58 6.27
C ALA A 673 29.89 12.07 7.71
N HIS A 674 28.84 12.54 8.38
CA HIS A 674 28.44 12.04 9.69
C HIS A 674 27.98 10.57 9.58
N SER A 675 28.62 9.69 10.38
CA SER A 675 28.58 8.24 10.17
C SER A 675 27.26 7.58 10.59
N VAL A 676 26.43 7.21 9.60
CA VAL A 676 25.45 6.13 9.76
C VAL A 676 26.18 4.80 9.56
N ILE A 677 26.17 3.93 10.58
CA ILE A 677 26.77 2.59 10.47
C ILE A 677 25.75 1.67 9.81
N LEU A 678 25.84 1.57 8.48
CA LEU A 678 24.98 0.74 7.66
C LEU A 678 25.34 -0.75 7.78
N ALA A 679 24.50 -1.65 7.27
CA ALA A 679 24.83 -3.07 7.17
C ALA A 679 25.52 -3.39 5.83
N MET A 680 26.16 -4.56 5.77
CA MET A 680 26.72 -5.13 4.54
C MET A 680 26.23 -6.57 4.36
N GLN A 681 25.95 -6.93 3.11
CA GLN A 681 25.47 -8.24 2.70
C GLN A 681 26.45 -8.84 1.68
N VAL A 682 26.66 -10.16 1.73
CA VAL A 682 27.37 -10.92 0.69
C VAL A 682 26.34 -11.47 -0.28
N ILE A 683 26.50 -11.25 -1.57
CA ILE A 683 25.70 -11.90 -2.62
C ILE A 683 26.59 -12.90 -3.36
N ASN A 684 26.03 -14.08 -3.67
CA ASN A 684 26.63 -15.01 -4.62
C ASN A 684 25.66 -15.47 -5.71
N CYS A 685 26.23 -15.78 -6.87
CA CYS A 685 25.55 -16.45 -7.98
C CYS A 685 25.30 -17.92 -7.62
N GLY A 686 24.15 -18.44 -8.06
CA GLY A 686 23.82 -19.87 -8.01
C GLY A 686 23.71 -20.51 -9.39
N ASP A 687 23.61 -21.85 -9.42
CA ASP A 687 23.65 -22.70 -10.60
C ASP A 687 22.67 -22.26 -11.70
N THR A 688 21.51 -21.73 -11.33
CA THR A 688 20.46 -21.38 -12.29
C THR A 688 20.72 -20.03 -12.97
N THR A 689 21.37 -19.08 -12.28
CA THR A 689 21.87 -17.84 -12.90
C THR A 689 23.08 -18.12 -13.79
N GLU A 690 23.97 -19.03 -13.39
CA GLU A 690 25.02 -19.53 -14.29
C GLU A 690 24.40 -20.18 -15.55
N TYR A 691 23.38 -21.02 -15.39
CA TYR A 691 22.70 -21.66 -16.51
C TYR A 691 22.09 -20.65 -17.48
N VAL A 692 21.26 -19.71 -17.01
CA VAL A 692 20.57 -18.75 -17.91
C VAL A 692 21.51 -17.68 -18.46
N SER A 693 22.64 -17.41 -17.80
CA SER A 693 23.75 -16.64 -18.40
C SER A 693 24.66 -17.48 -19.30
N GLY A 694 24.30 -18.74 -19.60
CA GLY A 694 25.06 -19.61 -20.51
C GLY A 694 26.47 -19.95 -20.04
N GLY A 695 26.73 -19.92 -18.73
CA GLY A 695 28.06 -20.07 -18.15
C GLY A 695 28.84 -18.76 -18.00
N TYR A 696 28.25 -17.59 -18.27
CA TYR A 696 28.96 -16.31 -18.17
C TYR A 696 29.10 -15.84 -16.71
N TYR A 697 28.02 -15.83 -15.93
CA TYR A 697 28.10 -15.64 -14.48
C TYR A 697 28.38 -16.98 -13.80
N LYS A 698 29.21 -16.99 -12.75
CA LYS A 698 29.80 -18.22 -12.20
C LYS A 698 29.17 -18.62 -10.87
N SER A 699 28.61 -19.81 -10.80
CA SER A 699 28.17 -20.43 -9.54
C SER A 699 29.41 -20.85 -8.75
N ALA A 700 29.82 -20.00 -7.81
CA ALA A 700 31.13 -20.10 -7.20
C ALA A 700 31.17 -21.13 -6.07
N ILE A 701 32.14 -22.06 -6.17
CA ILE A 701 32.37 -23.11 -5.18
C ILE A 701 32.87 -22.47 -3.88
N HIS A 702 32.14 -22.71 -2.80
CA HIS A 702 32.44 -22.18 -1.47
C HIS A 702 32.26 -23.24 -0.39
N ARG A 703 32.93 -23.06 0.75
CA ARG A 703 32.94 -23.99 1.89
C ARG A 703 32.91 -23.21 3.20
N VAL A 704 32.60 -23.90 4.29
CA VAL A 704 32.75 -23.34 5.65
C VAL A 704 33.78 -24.18 6.38
N VAL A 705 34.70 -23.54 7.12
CA VAL A 705 35.78 -24.19 7.88
C VAL A 705 35.77 -23.80 9.35
N LYS A 706 36.55 -24.52 10.17
CA LYS A 706 36.88 -24.17 11.55
C LYS A 706 37.45 -22.75 11.57
N PRO A 707 36.92 -21.84 12.43
CA PRO A 707 37.46 -20.49 12.55
C PRO A 707 38.94 -20.49 12.99
N PRO A 708 39.68 -19.38 12.76
CA PRO A 708 40.98 -19.11 13.35
C PRO A 708 41.01 -19.35 14.87
N GLU A 709 42.19 -19.61 15.45
CA GLU A 709 42.29 -20.06 16.85
C GLU A 709 41.70 -19.06 17.86
N ASP A 710 41.77 -17.76 17.57
CA ASP A 710 41.20 -16.69 18.41
C ASP A 710 39.66 -16.60 18.36
N GLN A 711 39.05 -17.29 17.40
CA GLN A 711 37.60 -17.48 17.25
C GLN A 711 37.16 -18.93 17.46
N ASN A 712 38.07 -19.83 17.83
CA ASN A 712 37.76 -21.23 18.06
C ASN A 712 36.80 -21.39 19.26
N GLY A 713 35.83 -22.31 19.14
CA GLY A 713 34.79 -22.53 20.15
C GLY A 713 33.60 -21.57 20.12
N TYR A 714 33.60 -20.50 19.32
CA TYR A 714 32.41 -19.68 19.11
C TYR A 714 31.41 -20.36 18.16
N LYS A 715 30.11 -20.17 18.41
CA LYS A 715 29.05 -20.52 17.46
C LYS A 715 28.99 -19.45 16.36
N ARG A 716 28.83 -19.87 15.10
CA ARG A 716 28.54 -18.95 13.98
C ARG A 716 27.04 -18.97 13.70
N LEU A 717 26.40 -17.80 13.73
CA LEU A 717 25.02 -17.60 13.26
C LEU A 717 25.05 -16.90 11.89
N GLY A 718 24.13 -17.23 11.00
CA GLY A 718 24.01 -16.63 9.68
C GLY A 718 22.56 -16.50 9.22
N LEU A 719 22.27 -15.40 8.53
CA LEU A 719 20.99 -15.13 7.88
C LEU A 719 21.19 -15.31 6.37
N PHE A 720 20.36 -16.12 5.73
CA PHE A 720 20.50 -16.42 4.31
C PHE A 720 19.15 -16.30 3.60
N TYR A 721 19.06 -15.52 2.54
CA TYR A 721 17.95 -15.53 1.61
C TYR A 721 18.34 -16.28 0.34
N PHE A 722 17.67 -17.39 0.07
CA PHE A 722 17.89 -18.24 -1.09
C PHE A 722 16.84 -17.91 -2.14
N HIS A 723 17.26 -17.30 -3.25
CA HIS A 723 16.39 -16.75 -4.28
C HIS A 723 16.30 -17.70 -5.48
N TYR A 724 15.08 -18.03 -5.90
CA TYR A 724 14.81 -18.88 -7.05
C TYR A 724 13.94 -18.15 -8.05
N MET A 725 14.20 -18.38 -9.33
CA MET A 725 13.23 -18.16 -10.41
C MET A 725 11.88 -18.82 -10.11
N ALA A 726 10.81 -18.39 -10.79
CA ALA A 726 9.52 -19.07 -10.78
C ALA A 726 9.64 -20.52 -11.32
N ASP A 727 8.80 -21.43 -10.79
CA ASP A 727 8.97 -22.88 -10.94
C ASP A 727 8.79 -23.41 -12.38
N ASP A 728 8.07 -22.67 -13.21
CA ASP A 728 7.78 -22.99 -14.61
C ASP A 728 8.84 -22.45 -15.60
N ILE A 729 9.65 -21.46 -15.19
CA ILE A 729 10.76 -20.91 -15.96
C ILE A 729 11.65 -22.06 -16.45
N ARG A 730 11.80 -22.15 -17.77
CA ARG A 730 12.77 -23.04 -18.40
C ARG A 730 14.15 -22.45 -18.21
N LEU A 731 15.06 -23.25 -17.66
CA LEU A 731 16.47 -22.89 -17.59
C LEU A 731 17.03 -22.97 -19.01
N GLU A 732 17.01 -21.85 -19.73
CA GLU A 732 17.56 -21.69 -21.07
C GLU A 732 18.50 -20.48 -21.10
N PRO A 733 19.63 -20.53 -21.83
CA PRO A 733 20.49 -19.36 -21.96
C PRO A 733 19.76 -18.17 -22.57
N LEU A 734 19.95 -16.98 -22.00
CA LEU A 734 19.38 -15.69 -22.42
C LEU A 734 20.03 -15.19 -23.71
N ARG A 735 19.82 -15.92 -24.82
CA ARG A 735 20.47 -15.70 -26.13
C ARG A 735 20.23 -14.33 -26.75
N SER A 736 19.25 -13.58 -26.25
CA SER A 736 19.03 -12.16 -26.59
C SER A 736 20.16 -11.25 -26.11
N SER A 737 20.95 -11.66 -25.12
CA SER A 737 22.06 -10.89 -24.56
C SER A 737 23.15 -10.60 -25.61
N PRO A 738 23.46 -9.32 -25.89
CA PRO A 738 24.59 -8.94 -26.71
C PRO A 738 25.94 -9.39 -26.12
N VAL A 739 26.07 -9.43 -24.79
CA VAL A 739 27.28 -9.92 -24.10
C VAL A 739 27.51 -11.40 -24.43
N LEU A 740 26.51 -12.26 -24.24
CA LEU A 740 26.64 -13.70 -24.53
C LEU A 740 26.92 -13.98 -26.01
N GLN A 741 26.34 -13.18 -26.91
CA GLN A 741 26.61 -13.27 -28.35
C GLN A 741 28.07 -12.90 -28.69
N ARG A 742 28.64 -11.86 -28.07
CA ARG A 742 30.04 -11.46 -28.29
C ARG A 742 31.04 -12.49 -27.76
N GLU A 743 30.74 -13.13 -26.64
CA GLU A 743 31.54 -14.24 -26.08
C GLU A 743 31.37 -15.56 -26.86
N GLY A 744 30.55 -15.59 -27.92
CA GLY A 744 30.32 -16.79 -28.74
C GLY A 744 29.53 -17.89 -28.04
N ILE A 745 28.86 -17.58 -26.92
CA ILE A 745 28.11 -18.52 -26.08
C ILE A 745 26.82 -18.91 -26.82
N THR A 746 26.94 -19.96 -27.63
CA THR A 746 25.93 -20.40 -28.61
C THR A 746 25.43 -21.83 -28.39
N LYS A 747 26.03 -22.58 -27.47
CA LYS A 747 25.88 -24.04 -27.41
C LYS A 747 24.77 -24.50 -26.47
N VAL A 748 24.01 -25.49 -26.96
CA VAL A 748 22.96 -26.17 -26.22
C VAL A 748 23.56 -27.14 -25.21
N ILE A 749 23.10 -27.03 -23.96
CA ILE A 749 23.17 -28.09 -22.96
C ILE A 749 22.31 -29.25 -23.50
N ASN A 750 22.95 -30.36 -23.92
CA ASN A 750 22.44 -31.42 -24.82
C ASN A 750 21.11 -32.10 -24.41
N GLY A 751 19.98 -31.42 -24.53
CA GLY A 751 18.65 -31.97 -24.23
C GLY A 751 17.58 -30.88 -24.13
N PRO A 752 16.34 -31.23 -23.78
CA PRO A 752 15.35 -30.24 -23.38
C PRO A 752 15.76 -29.62 -22.04
N ALA A 753 15.77 -28.29 -21.98
CA ALA A 753 15.94 -27.55 -20.75
C ALA A 753 14.91 -27.98 -19.68
N PRO A 754 15.33 -28.27 -18.44
CA PRO A 754 14.40 -28.49 -17.34
C PRO A 754 13.71 -27.16 -16.96
N THR A 755 12.51 -27.26 -16.40
CA THR A 755 11.96 -26.12 -15.63
C THR A 755 12.68 -26.02 -14.29
N GLN A 756 12.66 -24.83 -13.69
CA GLN A 756 13.23 -24.56 -12.38
C GLN A 756 12.71 -25.53 -11.30
N HIS A 757 11.41 -25.87 -11.33
CA HIS A 757 10.81 -26.89 -10.46
C HIS A 757 11.50 -28.25 -10.59
N THR A 758 11.72 -28.70 -11.83
CA THR A 758 12.30 -30.00 -12.15
C THR A 758 13.77 -30.04 -11.76
N TRP A 759 14.50 -28.96 -12.07
CA TRP A 759 15.89 -28.78 -11.67
C TRP A 759 16.05 -28.82 -10.14
N ARG A 760 15.31 -27.99 -9.40
CA ARG A 760 15.35 -27.95 -7.93
C ARG A 760 15.08 -29.33 -7.33
N LYS A 761 14.01 -30.01 -7.76
CA LYS A 761 13.64 -31.34 -7.24
C LYS A 761 14.72 -32.38 -7.51
N ALA A 762 15.27 -32.42 -8.72
CA ALA A 762 16.36 -33.33 -9.05
C ALA A 762 17.62 -33.05 -8.21
N ARG A 763 18.06 -31.79 -8.14
CA ARG A 763 19.27 -31.38 -7.43
C ARG A 763 19.16 -31.58 -5.92
N THR A 764 18.00 -31.30 -5.33
CA THR A 764 17.75 -31.50 -3.88
C THR A 764 17.67 -32.97 -3.50
N ALA A 765 17.16 -33.83 -4.38
CA ALA A 765 17.04 -35.27 -4.11
C ALA A 765 18.40 -35.99 -4.08
N THR A 766 19.40 -35.54 -4.84
CA THR A 766 20.73 -36.17 -4.88
C THR A 766 21.71 -35.63 -3.85
N PHE A 767 21.58 -34.35 -3.49
CA PHE A 767 22.54 -33.64 -2.64
C PHE A 767 22.83 -34.43 -1.35
N GLY A 768 24.10 -34.86 -1.19
CA GLY A 768 24.62 -35.51 0.02
C GLY A 768 24.23 -36.98 0.19
N VAL A 769 23.82 -37.67 -0.88
CA VAL A 769 23.37 -39.08 -0.84
C VAL A 769 24.14 -40.02 -1.78
N THR A 770 24.98 -39.49 -2.67
CA THR A 770 25.79 -40.30 -3.61
C THR A 770 27.29 -40.23 -3.31
N ASP A 771 28.01 -41.32 -3.59
CA ASP A 771 29.47 -41.33 -3.50
C ASP A 771 30.06 -40.40 -4.57
N LEU A 772 30.96 -39.52 -4.14
CA LEU A 772 31.61 -38.55 -5.01
C LEU A 772 32.72 -39.21 -5.83
N GLN A 773 32.78 -38.93 -7.13
CA GLN A 773 33.94 -39.30 -7.95
C GLN A 773 34.90 -38.12 -8.08
N LYS A 774 36.20 -38.35 -7.85
CA LYS A 774 37.23 -37.36 -8.15
C LYS A 774 37.42 -37.26 -9.65
N SER A 775 37.43 -36.03 -10.17
CA SER A 775 37.83 -35.80 -11.56
C SER A 775 39.27 -36.30 -11.78
N ALA A 776 39.48 -37.02 -12.88
CA ALA A 776 40.81 -37.47 -13.28
C ALA A 776 41.67 -36.30 -13.82
N GLU A 777 41.01 -35.23 -14.26
CA GLU A 777 41.62 -34.07 -14.92
C GLU A 777 41.80 -32.91 -13.91
N GLU A 778 40.79 -32.67 -13.08
CA GLU A 778 40.76 -31.57 -12.10
C GLU A 778 41.12 -32.10 -10.69
N LYS A 779 42.42 -32.19 -10.44
CA LYS A 779 43.00 -32.70 -9.19
C LYS A 779 42.39 -32.02 -7.95
N GLY A 780 41.51 -32.76 -7.25
CA GLY A 780 40.96 -32.38 -5.96
C GLY A 780 39.50 -31.93 -6.00
N ILE A 781 38.86 -31.86 -7.16
CA ILE A 781 37.41 -31.60 -7.25
C ILE A 781 36.65 -32.93 -7.25
N GLU A 782 35.70 -33.04 -6.32
CA GLU A 782 34.84 -34.20 -6.08
C GLU A 782 33.43 -33.91 -6.62
N TYR A 783 32.97 -34.72 -7.59
CA TYR A 783 31.71 -34.53 -8.31
C TYR A 783 30.63 -35.55 -7.90
N GLU A 784 29.39 -35.08 -7.87
CA GLU A 784 28.20 -35.84 -7.47
C GLU A 784 27.47 -36.40 -8.69
N ILE A 785 27.40 -37.73 -8.85
CA ILE A 785 26.78 -38.36 -10.03
C ILE A 785 25.27 -38.49 -9.84
N VAL A 786 24.52 -37.64 -10.54
CA VAL A 786 23.06 -37.66 -10.58
C VAL A 786 22.55 -38.82 -11.45
N ASN A 787 22.15 -39.93 -10.82
CA ASN A 787 21.51 -41.06 -11.50
C ASN A 787 20.06 -40.73 -11.89
N ALA A 788 19.88 -40.13 -13.07
CA ALA A 788 18.64 -40.19 -13.84
C ALA A 788 18.94 -40.80 -15.21
N THR A 789 17.94 -41.45 -15.84
CA THR A 789 18.09 -42.14 -17.13
C THR A 789 18.14 -41.16 -18.32
N SER A 790 19.14 -40.28 -18.37
CA SER A 790 19.68 -39.55 -19.54
C SER A 790 20.95 -38.76 -19.12
N PRO A 791 21.89 -38.43 -20.04
CA PRO A 791 23.28 -38.15 -19.66
C PRO A 791 23.53 -36.78 -18.98
N PRO A 792 24.65 -36.63 -18.24
CA PRO A 792 24.95 -35.43 -17.46
C PRO A 792 25.45 -34.25 -18.31
N PHE A 793 25.27 -33.04 -17.78
CA PHE A 793 25.70 -31.80 -18.41
C PHE A 793 27.00 -31.26 -17.83
N HIS A 794 28.11 -31.62 -18.47
CA HIS A 794 29.38 -30.91 -18.30
C HIS A 794 29.50 -29.76 -19.30
N ILE A 795 29.75 -28.56 -18.79
CA ILE A 795 30.46 -27.49 -19.52
C ILE A 795 31.90 -27.51 -18.98
N PRO A 796 32.92 -27.89 -19.79
CA PRO A 796 34.31 -27.80 -19.34
C PRO A 796 34.74 -26.33 -19.27
N PRO A 797 35.63 -25.95 -18.33
CA PRO A 797 36.14 -24.59 -18.26
C PRO A 797 36.93 -24.21 -19.51
N SER A 798 36.91 -22.92 -19.85
CA SER A 798 37.52 -22.35 -21.05
C SER A 798 39.02 -22.61 -21.13
N THR A 799 39.47 -23.42 -22.08
CA THR A 799 40.88 -23.49 -22.46
C THR A 799 41.30 -22.21 -23.19
N THR A 800 42.40 -21.64 -22.74
CA THR A 800 43.01 -20.44 -23.33
C THR A 800 43.48 -20.69 -24.76
N LEU A 801 43.21 -19.73 -25.65
CA LEU A 801 43.80 -19.69 -26.98
C LEU A 801 45.32 -19.50 -26.87
N SER A 802 46.08 -20.52 -27.26
CA SER A 802 47.48 -20.39 -27.65
C SER A 802 47.73 -21.16 -28.96
N ASN A 803 48.78 -20.76 -29.68
CA ASN A 803 48.85 -20.90 -31.14
C ASN A 803 49.30 -22.28 -31.68
N ALA A 804 48.79 -22.58 -32.89
CA ALA A 804 49.47 -23.24 -34.03
C ALA A 804 49.75 -24.76 -34.04
N GLY A 805 49.38 -25.38 -35.19
CA GLY A 805 49.77 -26.73 -35.63
C GLY A 805 49.01 -27.89 -34.97
N GLY A 806 48.64 -28.99 -35.61
CA GLY A 806 48.80 -29.43 -37.01
C GLY A 806 49.02 -30.96 -37.06
N SER A 807 48.29 -31.69 -37.92
CA SER A 807 48.33 -33.18 -38.10
C SER A 807 47.90 -34.02 -36.87
N SER A 808 47.41 -35.27 -36.94
CA SER A 808 46.83 -36.12 -38.01
C SER A 808 46.30 -37.47 -37.45
N ILE A 809 45.28 -38.06 -38.11
CA ILE A 809 45.09 -39.52 -38.36
C ILE A 809 44.65 -40.48 -37.21
N ASP A 810 43.63 -41.32 -37.54
CA ASP A 810 43.21 -42.69 -37.11
C ASP A 810 43.35 -43.18 -35.64
N ALA A 811 42.38 -43.85 -35.00
CA ALA A 811 41.40 -44.91 -35.36
C ALA A 811 41.85 -46.37 -35.04
N ASP A 812 40.86 -47.25 -34.84
CA ASP A 812 40.88 -48.72 -34.63
C ASP A 812 41.41 -49.36 -33.32
N LYS A 813 40.46 -49.82 -32.47
CA LYS A 813 40.11 -51.26 -32.25
C LYS A 813 38.99 -51.41 -31.19
N PHE A 814 37.87 -52.11 -31.41
CA PHE A 814 37.65 -53.59 -31.43
C PHE A 814 37.99 -54.26 -30.06
N SER A 815 37.18 -55.12 -29.41
CA SER A 815 35.89 -55.79 -29.77
C SER A 815 35.18 -56.46 -28.56
N ILE A 816 33.83 -56.60 -28.63
CA ILE A 816 32.99 -57.82 -28.37
C ILE A 816 33.11 -58.62 -27.03
N GLU A 817 32.02 -58.57 -26.21
CA GLU A 817 31.13 -59.67 -25.69
C GLU A 817 31.66 -61.10 -25.28
N PRO A 818 30.85 -62.02 -24.65
CA PRO A 818 29.51 -61.92 -23.99
C PRO A 818 29.34 -62.73 -22.65
N SER A 819 28.16 -62.62 -21.97
CA SER A 819 27.26 -63.78 -21.62
C SER A 819 26.08 -63.48 -20.65
N GLU A 820 24.88 -63.88 -21.09
CA GLU A 820 23.63 -64.41 -20.46
C GLU A 820 23.30 -64.21 -18.94
N SER A 821 22.02 -64.16 -18.47
CA SER A 821 20.83 -64.92 -18.94
C SER A 821 19.41 -64.40 -18.51
N LEU A 822 18.42 -64.69 -19.36
CA LEU A 822 17.02 -65.17 -19.11
C LEU A 822 15.92 -64.34 -18.39
N ALA A 823 15.21 -63.52 -19.20
CA ALA A 823 13.80 -63.70 -19.64
C ALA A 823 12.62 -64.06 -18.68
N LYS A 824 11.51 -63.29 -18.74
CA LYS A 824 10.24 -63.67 -19.45
C LYS A 824 9.02 -62.73 -19.22
N ARG A 825 8.51 -62.18 -20.33
CA ARG A 825 7.10 -62.01 -20.81
C ARG A 825 6.89 -60.62 -21.42
N GLY A 826 6.28 -60.55 -22.59
CA GLY A 826 6.22 -59.32 -23.39
C GLY A 826 4.82 -58.91 -23.84
N CYS A 827 4.77 -57.67 -24.36
CA CYS A 827 4.17 -57.25 -25.66
C CYS A 827 2.65 -57.49 -25.86
N VAL A 828 1.86 -56.57 -26.45
CA VAL A 828 1.72 -56.22 -27.89
C VAL A 828 0.68 -55.06 -27.95
N LEU A 829 0.64 -54.06 -28.85
CA LEU A 829 1.39 -53.73 -30.09
C LEU A 829 1.82 -52.23 -30.06
N ALA A 830 1.80 -51.50 -31.20
CA ALA A 830 2.29 -50.13 -31.37
C ALA A 830 1.78 -49.50 -32.71
N ARG A 831 2.41 -48.37 -33.13
CA ARG A 831 2.47 -47.72 -34.47
C ARG A 831 1.44 -46.60 -34.78
N GLU A 832 1.76 -45.56 -35.56
CA GLU A 832 3.05 -45.07 -36.07
C GLU A 832 3.05 -43.55 -36.35
N THR A 833 4.25 -42.98 -36.33
CA THR A 833 4.75 -41.65 -36.71
C THR A 833 4.10 -40.89 -37.89
N THR A 834 4.00 -39.55 -37.82
CA THR A 834 4.89 -38.57 -38.51
C THR A 834 4.37 -37.12 -38.45
N ALA A 835 5.30 -36.15 -38.50
CA ALA A 835 5.06 -34.72 -38.82
C ALA A 835 5.98 -34.36 -40.03
N PRO A 836 5.81 -33.23 -40.77
CA PRO A 836 6.19 -31.91 -40.24
C PRO A 836 5.53 -30.63 -40.84
N SER A 837 5.41 -29.61 -39.99
CA SER A 837 5.79 -28.18 -40.17
C SER A 837 5.41 -27.29 -41.40
N ARG A 838 5.03 -26.04 -41.05
CA ARG A 838 5.27 -24.71 -41.68
C ARG A 838 4.21 -24.02 -42.58
N HIS A 839 3.72 -22.90 -42.01
CA HIS A 839 3.61 -21.53 -42.56
C HIS A 839 2.37 -21.06 -43.35
N ARG A 840 1.78 -19.98 -42.80
CA ARG A 840 1.10 -18.81 -43.43
C ARG A 840 0.12 -19.06 -44.60
N THR A 841 -1.15 -18.66 -44.42
CA THR A 841 -1.71 -17.32 -44.77
C THR A 841 -3.25 -17.32 -44.57
N LYS A 842 -3.86 -16.15 -44.32
CA LYS A 842 -5.32 -15.93 -44.29
C LYS A 842 -6.03 -16.34 -45.58
N ILE A 843 -7.31 -16.73 -45.49
CA ILE A 843 -8.45 -16.17 -46.25
C ILE A 843 -9.76 -16.75 -45.68
N LEU A 844 -10.84 -15.94 -45.65
CA LEU A 844 -12.17 -16.34 -45.19
C LEU A 844 -12.87 -17.21 -46.25
N GLN A 845 -13.73 -18.16 -45.83
CA GLN A 845 -15.13 -18.17 -46.26
C GLN A 845 -16.05 -19.04 -45.40
N THR A 846 -17.23 -18.47 -45.15
CA THR A 846 -18.48 -18.98 -44.55
C THR A 846 -18.87 -20.44 -44.83
N PHE A 847 -19.46 -21.13 -43.84
CA PHE A 847 -20.78 -21.80 -43.97
C PHE A 847 -21.37 -22.20 -42.60
N THR A 848 -22.67 -22.01 -42.44
CA THR A 848 -23.55 -22.43 -41.32
C THR A 848 -24.68 -23.33 -41.88
N PRO A 849 -25.69 -23.78 -41.11
CA PRO A 849 -25.68 -24.54 -39.85
C PRO A 849 -26.63 -25.78 -39.89
N SER A 850 -26.61 -26.61 -38.83
CA SER A 850 -27.73 -27.47 -38.36
C SER A 850 -27.27 -28.30 -37.16
N SER A 851 -28.05 -28.73 -36.16
CA SER A 851 -29.32 -28.34 -35.50
C SER A 851 -29.68 -29.54 -34.61
N GLU A 852 -30.08 -29.32 -33.35
CA GLU A 852 -30.87 -30.28 -32.52
C GLU A 852 -30.14 -31.62 -32.15
N GLU A 853 -30.51 -32.40 -31.11
CA GLU A 853 -31.71 -32.41 -30.25
C GLU A 853 -31.42 -32.95 -28.82
N MET A 854 -32.47 -33.09 -28.00
CA MET A 854 -32.51 -33.37 -26.55
C MET A 854 -32.09 -34.81 -26.12
N ALA A 855 -31.72 -35.00 -24.83
CA ALA A 855 -32.57 -35.70 -23.82
C ALA A 855 -31.85 -36.31 -22.58
N THR A 856 -32.30 -35.84 -21.41
CA THR A 856 -32.41 -36.46 -20.05
C THR A 856 -32.06 -37.93 -19.76
N PHE A 857 -31.49 -38.19 -18.57
CA PHE A 857 -31.73 -39.26 -17.54
C PHE A 857 -30.42 -39.42 -16.70
N GLY A 858 -30.34 -39.74 -15.40
CA GLY A 858 -31.30 -39.94 -14.30
C GLY A 858 -30.72 -40.86 -13.19
N HIS A 859 -31.01 -40.58 -11.91
CA HIS A 859 -30.88 -41.47 -10.71
C HIS A 859 -29.55 -41.68 -9.93
N SER A 860 -29.44 -40.98 -8.79
CA SER A 860 -29.22 -41.45 -7.39
C SER A 860 -28.40 -42.71 -7.01
N LYS A 861 -27.50 -42.57 -6.00
CA LYS A 861 -27.44 -43.24 -4.65
C LYS A 861 -26.05 -43.03 -3.98
N HIS A 862 -25.93 -42.39 -2.80
CA HIS A 862 -26.02 -42.91 -1.42
C HIS A 862 -24.81 -43.74 -0.88
N CYS A 863 -24.05 -43.16 0.07
CA CYS A 863 -23.26 -43.75 1.20
C CYS A 863 -22.37 -42.63 1.83
N SER A 864 -22.64 -42.04 3.00
CA SER A 864 -22.55 -42.56 4.40
C SER A 864 -21.15 -42.56 5.06
N LEU A 865 -20.76 -41.40 5.62
CA LEU A 865 -20.11 -41.15 6.93
C LEU A 865 -19.03 -42.12 7.51
N ILE A 866 -17.80 -41.60 7.75
CA ILE A 866 -17.02 -41.71 9.03
C ILE A 866 -16.19 -40.41 9.23
N PRO A 867 -16.02 -39.83 10.44
CA PRO A 867 -15.48 -38.47 10.65
C PRO A 867 -14.05 -38.40 11.24
N CYS A 868 -13.36 -37.24 11.11
CA CYS A 868 -12.22 -36.91 11.99
C CYS A 868 -12.00 -35.40 12.26
N ARG A 869 -12.26 -35.01 13.51
CA ARG A 869 -11.62 -33.97 14.36
C ARG A 869 -10.94 -32.72 13.74
N SER A 870 -11.66 -31.60 13.85
CA SER A 870 -11.25 -30.33 14.51
C SER A 870 -9.76 -29.99 14.70
N THR A 871 -9.33 -28.84 14.16
CA THR A 871 -8.23 -28.03 14.72
C THR A 871 -8.51 -26.52 14.61
N SER A 872 -8.53 -25.89 15.78
CA SER A 872 -8.42 -24.45 16.14
C SER A 872 -8.08 -23.42 15.04
N THR A 873 -8.90 -22.38 14.96
CA THR A 873 -8.60 -21.07 14.35
C THR A 873 -7.56 -20.27 15.16
N MET A 874 -6.79 -19.41 14.47
CA MET A 874 -6.01 -18.30 15.07
C MET A 874 -6.78 -16.97 14.88
N PRO A 875 -6.56 -15.93 15.72
CA PRO A 875 -7.41 -14.74 15.76
C PRO A 875 -6.95 -13.60 14.84
N ALA A 876 -7.91 -12.78 14.39
CA ALA A 876 -7.66 -11.57 13.60
C ALA A 876 -7.16 -10.40 14.46
N VAL A 877 -6.37 -9.50 13.87
CA VAL A 877 -5.83 -8.30 14.53
C VAL A 877 -6.85 -7.17 14.50
N THR A 878 -7.22 -6.65 15.68
CA THR A 878 -8.12 -5.51 15.86
C THR A 878 -7.34 -4.21 16.07
N GLN A 879 -7.81 -3.10 15.47
CA GLN A 879 -7.28 -1.77 15.82
C GLN A 879 -7.45 -1.47 17.32
N PRO A 880 -6.49 -0.76 17.96
CA PRO A 880 -6.57 -0.45 19.38
C PRO A 880 -7.71 0.54 19.68
N PRO A 881 -8.52 0.30 20.73
CA PRO A 881 -9.59 1.22 21.10
C PRO A 881 -9.02 2.49 21.75
N ALA A 882 -9.37 3.65 21.22
CA ALA A 882 -9.07 4.95 21.82
C ALA A 882 -10.31 5.51 22.54
N PRO A 883 -10.16 6.29 23.63
CA PRO A 883 -11.27 7.03 24.22
C PRO A 883 -11.78 8.09 23.25
N HIS A 884 -13.07 8.10 22.95
CA HIS A 884 -13.62 9.09 22.03
C HIS A 884 -13.60 10.51 22.64
N TRP A 885 -13.00 11.45 21.93
CA TRP A 885 -12.95 12.86 22.32
C TRP A 885 -14.16 13.61 21.76
N VAL A 886 -15.05 14.04 22.66
CA VAL A 886 -16.20 14.87 22.30
C VAL A 886 -15.78 16.35 22.25
N PRO A 887 -15.80 17.02 21.08
CA PRO A 887 -15.48 18.44 20.98
C PRO A 887 -16.59 19.30 21.62
N ALA A 888 -16.24 20.54 21.99
CA ALA A 888 -17.23 21.53 22.41
C ALA A 888 -18.17 21.91 21.25
N PRO A 889 -19.41 22.37 21.51
CA PRO A 889 -20.23 23.03 20.49
C PRO A 889 -19.51 24.29 19.97
N ALA A 890 -19.63 24.58 18.68
CA ALA A 890 -19.13 25.83 18.11
C ALA A 890 -19.83 27.04 18.76
N THR A 891 -19.08 28.11 19.02
CA THR A 891 -19.61 29.31 19.68
C THR A 891 -20.66 29.99 18.82
N SER A 892 -21.68 30.51 19.51
CA SER A 892 -22.73 31.40 19.03
C SER A 892 -22.39 32.88 19.21
N ALA A 893 -21.28 33.20 19.89
CA ALA A 893 -20.83 34.56 20.12
C ALA A 893 -20.35 35.23 18.82
N ASP A 894 -20.75 36.48 18.63
CA ASP A 894 -20.21 37.35 17.59
C ASP A 894 -18.86 37.92 18.07
N LEU A 895 -17.79 37.55 17.38
CA LEU A 895 -16.40 37.86 17.76
C LEU A 895 -15.72 38.59 16.59
N ASP A 896 -14.71 39.41 16.90
CA ASP A 896 -13.91 40.09 15.88
C ASP A 896 -13.00 39.07 15.17
N TRP A 897 -13.50 38.46 14.10
CA TRP A 897 -12.84 37.38 13.36
C TRP A 897 -11.68 37.91 12.50
N ALA A 898 -10.69 37.04 12.30
CA ALA A 898 -9.61 37.23 11.33
C ALA A 898 -10.04 36.70 9.94
N GLU A 899 -10.02 37.58 8.94
CA GLU A 899 -10.24 37.23 7.54
C GLU A 899 -8.97 36.58 6.96
N LEU A 900 -8.79 35.28 7.24
CA LEU A 900 -7.69 34.49 6.70
C LEU A 900 -8.06 33.91 5.32
N GLN A 901 -7.14 34.05 4.37
CA GLN A 901 -7.25 33.40 3.07
C GLN A 901 -7.24 31.87 3.21
N THR A 902 -7.73 31.16 2.20
CA THR A 902 -7.86 29.70 2.22
C THR A 902 -7.14 29.12 1.00
N ILE A 903 -6.10 28.34 1.24
CA ILE A 903 -5.40 27.55 0.23
C ILE A 903 -6.13 26.23 0.04
N ASP A 904 -6.33 25.85 -1.21
CA ASP A 904 -6.93 24.59 -1.60
C ASP A 904 -5.86 23.68 -2.22
N LEU A 905 -5.39 22.68 -1.47
CA LEU A 905 -4.32 21.77 -1.96
C LEU A 905 -4.79 20.84 -3.09
N GLN A 906 -6.10 20.73 -3.34
CA GLN A 906 -6.63 20.03 -4.50
C GLN A 906 -6.51 20.90 -5.76
N LYS A 907 -6.70 22.23 -5.63
CA LYS A 907 -6.37 23.18 -6.71
C LYS A 907 -4.87 23.34 -6.96
N ALA A 908 -4.03 23.17 -5.95
CA ALA A 908 -2.56 23.26 -6.12
C ALA A 908 -1.98 22.16 -7.05
N ARG A 909 -2.76 21.11 -7.36
CA ARG A 909 -2.34 20.01 -8.25
C ARG A 909 -2.44 20.37 -9.74
N THR A 910 -3.35 21.27 -10.11
CA THR A 910 -3.45 21.89 -11.44
C THR A 910 -2.12 22.59 -11.83
N PRO A 911 -1.89 22.99 -13.09
CA PRO A 911 -0.98 24.10 -13.40
C PRO A 911 -1.58 25.48 -13.06
N GLU A 912 -2.82 25.75 -13.48
CA GLU A 912 -3.47 27.07 -13.45
C GLU A 912 -3.85 27.48 -12.02
N GLY A 913 -4.52 26.59 -11.31
CA GLY A 913 -4.80 26.69 -9.88
C GLY A 913 -3.54 26.57 -9.01
N ARG A 914 -2.41 25.96 -9.45
CA ARG A 914 -1.13 26.10 -8.72
C ARG A 914 -0.66 27.54 -8.80
N ALA A 915 -0.70 28.18 -9.97
CA ALA A 915 -0.42 29.61 -10.07
C ALA A 915 -1.39 30.47 -9.23
N GLU A 916 -2.68 30.11 -9.16
CA GLU A 916 -3.65 30.73 -8.24
C GLU A 916 -3.23 30.55 -6.77
N GLN A 917 -2.94 29.32 -6.34
CA GLN A 917 -2.59 28.97 -4.97
C GLN A 917 -1.23 29.54 -4.56
N VAL A 918 -0.25 29.65 -5.47
CA VAL A 918 1.03 30.33 -5.23
C VAL A 918 0.78 31.78 -4.84
N ARG A 919 -0.05 32.50 -5.60
CA ARG A 919 -0.38 33.90 -5.32
C ARG A 919 -1.12 34.06 -3.99
N ILE A 920 -2.09 33.18 -3.70
CA ILE A 920 -2.85 33.17 -2.43
C ILE A 920 -1.91 32.86 -1.24
N ALA A 921 -1.06 31.84 -1.36
CA ALA A 921 -0.11 31.44 -0.33
C ALA A 921 0.90 32.55 -0.03
N ALA A 922 1.51 33.11 -1.08
CA ALA A 922 2.51 34.17 -0.94
C ALA A 922 1.91 35.44 -0.32
N ASP A 923 0.73 35.88 -0.78
CA ASP A 923 0.07 37.07 -0.27
C ASP A 923 -0.41 36.90 1.19
N ALA A 924 -1.04 35.77 1.52
CA ALA A 924 -1.45 35.48 2.89
C ALA A 924 -0.24 35.40 3.86
N MET A 925 0.85 34.79 3.41
CA MET A 925 2.07 34.64 4.23
C MET A 925 2.90 35.93 4.33
N HIS A 926 2.82 36.82 3.33
CA HIS A 926 3.43 38.15 3.35
C HIS A 926 2.64 39.15 4.22
N ASN A 927 1.31 39.10 4.16
CA ASN A 927 0.46 40.09 4.83
C ASN A 927 0.10 39.69 6.26
N GLN A 928 -0.27 38.44 6.52
CA GLN A 928 -0.77 37.98 7.82
C GLN A 928 0.11 36.90 8.48
N GLY A 929 0.85 36.14 7.68
CA GLY A 929 1.59 34.96 8.18
C GLY A 929 0.68 33.79 8.58
N PHE A 930 -0.62 33.86 8.29
CA PHE A 930 -1.64 32.85 8.58
C PHE A 930 -2.54 32.59 7.36
N PHE A 931 -2.97 31.34 7.18
CA PHE A 931 -4.04 30.96 6.26
C PHE A 931 -4.74 29.68 6.72
N TYR A 932 -5.91 29.39 6.13
CA TYR A 932 -6.49 28.05 6.18
C TYR A 932 -5.97 27.18 5.04
N VAL A 933 -5.92 25.87 5.25
CA VAL A 933 -5.75 24.86 4.21
C VAL A 933 -6.95 23.93 4.21
N VAL A 934 -7.55 23.72 3.04
CA VAL A 934 -8.65 22.78 2.80
C VAL A 934 -8.28 21.76 1.72
N ASN A 935 -9.08 20.70 1.60
CA ASN A 935 -8.88 19.60 0.65
C ASN A 935 -7.48 18.95 0.73
N HIS A 936 -6.88 18.98 1.92
CA HIS A 936 -5.56 18.39 2.20
C HIS A 936 -5.51 16.87 2.04
N GLY A 937 -6.65 16.17 2.12
CA GLY A 937 -6.76 14.74 1.83
C GLY A 937 -6.93 13.80 3.04
N LEU A 938 -7.20 14.35 4.22
CA LEU A 938 -7.79 13.59 5.33
C LEU A 938 -9.28 13.89 5.38
N GLU A 939 -10.06 12.90 5.79
CA GLU A 939 -11.49 13.01 6.04
C GLU A 939 -11.79 13.24 7.52
N GLN A 940 -12.93 13.85 7.80
CA GLN A 940 -13.39 14.19 9.15
C GLN A 940 -13.29 13.02 10.17
N PRO A 941 -13.65 11.76 9.84
CA PRO A 941 -13.47 10.63 10.77
C PRO A 941 -12.02 10.30 11.12
N GLN A 942 -11.06 10.58 10.22
CA GLN A 942 -9.63 10.38 10.48
C GLN A 942 -9.08 11.48 11.41
N ILE A 943 -9.59 12.70 11.27
CA ILE A 943 -9.28 13.84 12.14
C ILE A 943 -9.84 13.58 13.54
N GLU A 944 -11.10 13.15 13.64
CA GLU A 944 -11.73 12.73 14.90
C GLU A 944 -10.97 11.59 15.58
N ARG A 945 -10.60 10.54 14.84
CA ARG A 945 -9.74 9.45 15.33
C ARG A 945 -8.39 9.96 15.87
N MET A 946 -7.78 10.94 15.21
CA MET A 946 -6.53 11.53 15.73
C MET A 946 -6.77 12.38 16.99
N PHE A 947 -7.93 13.02 17.15
CA PHE A 947 -8.29 13.67 18.42
C PHE A 947 -8.56 12.68 19.55
N ASP A 948 -9.18 11.53 19.27
CA ASP A 948 -9.33 10.43 20.24
C ASP A 948 -7.94 9.99 20.74
N ILE A 949 -7.00 9.75 19.82
CA ILE A 949 -5.61 9.38 20.13
C ILE A 949 -4.87 10.50 20.88
N ALA A 950 -5.06 11.75 20.47
CA ALA A 950 -4.44 12.91 21.09
C ALA A 950 -4.92 13.17 22.53
N SER A 951 -6.07 12.62 22.93
CA SER A 951 -6.57 12.69 24.31
C SER A 951 -5.81 11.76 25.27
N ILE A 952 -5.30 10.62 24.77
CA ILE A 952 -4.67 9.53 25.53
C ILE A 952 -3.53 10.00 26.48
N PRO A 953 -2.58 10.88 26.08
CA PRO A 953 -1.51 11.34 26.98
C PRO A 953 -2.05 12.02 28.24
N PHE A 954 -3.28 12.54 28.18
CA PHE A 954 -3.89 13.32 29.26
C PHE A 954 -4.85 12.49 30.10
N VAL A 955 -5.67 11.66 29.44
CA VAL A 955 -6.78 10.91 30.06
C VAL A 955 -6.46 9.46 30.41
N SER A 956 -5.39 8.88 29.87
CA SER A 956 -5.06 7.45 30.02
C SER A 956 -3.63 7.16 30.49
N VAL A 957 -2.79 8.18 30.66
CA VAL A 957 -1.44 8.04 31.23
C VAL A 957 -1.45 8.50 32.68
N GLU A 958 -1.00 7.64 33.58
CA GLU A 958 -0.97 7.91 35.02
C GLU A 958 0.06 9.00 35.38
N PRO A 959 -0.16 9.81 36.45
CA PRO A 959 0.73 10.91 36.83
C PRO A 959 2.20 10.52 37.04
N ASP A 960 2.47 9.30 37.53
CA ASP A 960 3.85 8.83 37.70
C ASP A 960 4.50 8.37 36.38
N GLU A 961 3.72 7.87 35.42
CA GLU A 961 4.25 7.60 34.07
C GLU A 961 4.49 8.91 33.30
N LYS A 962 3.62 9.93 33.45
CA LYS A 962 3.83 11.27 32.88
C LYS A 962 5.20 11.85 33.27
N LYS A 963 5.61 11.71 34.54
CA LYS A 963 6.92 12.14 35.05
C LYS A 963 8.11 11.46 34.37
N VAL A 964 8.02 10.16 34.07
CA VAL A 964 9.08 9.40 33.39
C VAL A 964 9.36 9.97 31.99
N TYR A 965 8.32 10.47 31.34
CA TYR A 965 8.40 11.05 30.00
C TYR A 965 8.49 12.58 29.99
N GLU A 966 8.78 13.25 31.12
CA GLU A 966 8.90 14.70 31.17
C GLU A 966 10.01 15.24 30.25
N ALA A 967 9.65 16.25 29.46
CA ALA A 967 10.52 16.93 28.54
C ALA A 967 11.48 17.84 29.31
N LYS A 968 12.79 17.58 29.17
CA LYS A 968 13.90 18.35 29.76
C LYS A 968 14.12 19.67 28.99
N ILE A 969 13.07 20.48 28.84
CA ILE A 969 12.98 21.63 27.91
C ILE A 969 14.17 22.59 28.07
N LYS A 970 14.44 23.07 29.29
CA LYS A 970 15.57 23.96 29.59
C LYS A 970 16.95 23.33 29.35
N GLU A 971 17.12 22.07 29.74
CA GLU A 971 18.42 21.40 29.70
C GLU A 971 18.83 21.00 28.28
N THR A 972 17.85 20.63 27.44
CA THR A 972 18.09 19.97 26.15
C THR A 972 17.65 20.81 24.95
N GLY A 973 16.91 21.90 25.16
CA GLY A 973 16.37 22.71 24.08
C GLY A 973 15.40 21.93 23.18
N THR A 974 14.63 20.98 23.76
CA THR A 974 13.61 20.23 23.03
C THR A 974 12.34 20.01 23.85
N PHE A 975 11.18 20.07 23.18
CA PHE A 975 9.88 19.74 23.76
C PHE A 975 9.58 18.24 23.79
N MET A 976 10.43 17.37 23.22
CA MET A 976 10.14 15.94 23.08
C MET A 976 9.84 15.26 24.42
N GLY A 977 8.63 14.72 24.56
CA GLY A 977 8.07 14.25 25.83
C GLY A 977 6.93 15.13 26.36
N TYR A 978 6.69 15.02 27.67
CA TYR A 978 5.58 15.62 28.40
C TYR A 978 5.98 16.94 29.05
N LYS A 979 5.14 17.98 28.95
CA LYS A 979 5.27 19.19 29.76
C LYS A 979 4.08 19.27 30.72
N PRO A 980 4.31 19.27 32.05
CA PRO A 980 3.25 19.33 33.04
C PRO A 980 2.56 20.69 33.05
N LEU A 981 1.38 20.77 33.67
CA LEU A 981 0.71 22.01 34.04
C LEU A 981 1.64 22.92 34.86
N GLN A 982 1.40 24.24 34.83
CA GLN A 982 2.11 25.22 35.66
C GLN A 982 3.64 25.27 35.44
N TYR A 983 4.07 25.09 34.19
CA TYR A 983 5.48 25.11 33.81
C TYR A 983 5.94 26.50 33.34
N TRP A 984 5.14 27.15 32.50
CA TRP A 984 5.36 28.48 31.97
C TRP A 984 4.70 29.56 32.83
N HIS A 985 5.34 30.72 32.87
CA HIS A 985 4.78 31.91 33.48
C HIS A 985 3.89 32.66 32.48
N ILE A 986 2.69 33.04 32.91
CA ILE A 986 1.78 33.88 32.12
C ILE A 986 1.94 35.33 32.60
N ALA A 987 1.14 35.79 33.55
CA ALA A 987 1.21 37.15 34.07
C ALA A 987 0.92 37.16 35.58
N ASN A 988 1.42 38.19 36.29
CA ASN A 988 1.08 38.48 37.68
C ASN A 988 1.21 37.28 38.66
N GLY A 989 2.20 36.41 38.43
CA GLY A 989 2.44 35.20 39.23
C GLY A 989 1.65 33.96 38.80
N VAL A 990 0.63 34.11 37.96
CA VAL A 990 -0.15 33.01 37.37
C VAL A 990 0.71 32.23 36.38
N LYS A 991 0.61 30.91 36.47
CA LYS A 991 1.24 29.98 35.54
C LYS A 991 0.20 29.37 34.59
N ASP A 992 0.68 28.71 33.54
CA ASP A 992 -0.19 28.06 32.58
C ASP A 992 -1.05 26.94 33.21
N ARG A 993 -2.22 26.69 32.60
CA ARG A 993 -3.06 25.50 32.86
C ARG A 993 -3.15 24.62 31.60
N LEU A 994 -2.04 24.46 30.90
CA LEU A 994 -1.94 23.62 29.71
C LEU A 994 -0.87 22.54 29.90
N GLU A 995 -1.15 21.35 29.43
CA GLU A 995 -0.20 20.24 29.40
C GLU A 995 -0.08 19.77 27.97
N HIS A 996 1.11 19.34 27.55
CA HIS A 996 1.32 18.86 26.19
C HIS A 996 2.22 17.63 26.15
N TYR A 997 2.07 16.85 25.09
CA TYR A 997 2.92 15.72 24.76
C TYR A 997 3.40 15.84 23.32
N ASN A 998 4.71 15.76 23.12
CA ASN A 998 5.35 15.99 21.83
C ASN A 998 6.07 14.72 21.34
N ILE A 999 5.75 14.31 20.12
CA ILE A 999 6.19 13.08 19.45
C ILE A 999 6.98 13.49 18.21
N ASN A 1000 8.23 13.03 18.11
CA ASN A 1000 9.10 13.37 16.98
C ASN A 1000 8.54 12.81 15.66
N ARG A 1001 8.90 13.41 14.51
CA ARG A 1001 8.52 12.89 13.18
C ARG A 1001 8.93 11.42 12.98
N GLU A 1002 10.01 10.98 13.63
CA GLU A 1002 10.39 9.58 13.78
C GLU A 1002 9.87 9.06 15.14
N VAL A 1003 8.71 8.40 15.15
CA VAL A 1003 8.04 8.01 16.41
C VAL A 1003 8.81 7.00 17.25
N ASN A 1004 9.85 6.36 16.70
CA ASN A 1004 10.63 5.33 17.38
C ASN A 1004 11.93 5.86 18.01
N LEU A 1005 12.29 7.15 17.84
CA LEU A 1005 13.50 7.74 18.43
C LEU A 1005 13.50 7.75 19.98
N LYS A 1006 12.32 7.65 20.60
CA LYS A 1006 12.16 7.57 22.05
C LYS A 1006 11.03 6.59 22.38
N GLN A 1007 11.08 6.00 23.57
CA GLN A 1007 9.91 5.32 24.10
C GLN A 1007 8.81 6.31 24.45
N HIS A 1008 7.57 5.88 24.26
CA HIS A 1008 6.35 6.61 24.59
C HIS A 1008 5.61 5.96 25.78
N PRO A 1009 4.72 6.68 26.49
CA PRO A 1009 3.81 6.12 27.48
C PRO A 1009 3.10 4.86 27.00
N SER A 1010 2.93 3.91 27.90
CA SER A 1010 2.31 2.60 27.66
C SER A 1010 0.99 2.70 26.89
N ALA A 1011 0.11 3.64 27.26
CA ALA A 1011 -1.18 3.88 26.62
C ALA A 1011 -1.09 4.40 25.18
N LEU A 1012 0.00 5.09 24.79
CA LEU A 1012 0.19 5.62 23.42
C LEU A 1012 0.83 4.62 22.46
N ARG A 1013 1.59 3.64 22.96
CA ARG A 1013 2.35 2.68 22.12
C ARG A 1013 1.52 1.97 21.04
N PRO A 1014 0.26 1.53 21.29
CA PRO A 1014 -0.55 0.88 20.26
C PRO A 1014 -0.87 1.78 19.05
N PHE A 1015 -0.86 3.10 19.25
CA PHE A 1015 -1.25 4.09 18.26
C PHE A 1015 -0.06 4.71 17.50
N LEU A 1016 1.17 4.31 17.81
CA LEU A 1016 2.37 4.84 17.14
C LEU A 1016 2.34 4.69 15.61
N PRO A 1017 1.81 3.60 15.01
CA PRO A 1017 1.60 3.54 13.55
C PRO A 1017 0.64 4.63 13.05
N GLU A 1018 -0.55 4.77 13.65
CA GLU A 1018 -1.53 5.80 13.27
C GLU A 1018 -0.96 7.22 13.43
N ILE A 1019 -0.14 7.46 14.47
CA ILE A 1019 0.56 8.73 14.72
C ILE A 1019 1.67 8.94 13.68
N GLN A 1020 2.41 7.90 13.28
CA GLN A 1020 3.48 7.98 12.28
C GLN A 1020 2.93 8.27 10.88
N ASP A 1021 1.82 7.64 10.50
CA ASP A 1021 1.12 7.89 9.23
C ASP A 1021 0.56 9.32 9.19
N PHE A 1022 -0.04 9.78 10.28
CA PHE A 1022 -0.51 11.16 10.42
C PHE A 1022 0.62 12.18 10.37
N ILE A 1023 1.75 11.90 11.01
CA ILE A 1023 2.99 12.70 10.91
C ILE A 1023 3.48 12.78 9.46
N ARG A 1024 3.52 11.64 8.76
CA ARG A 1024 3.97 11.57 7.37
C ARG A 1024 3.02 12.35 6.46
N PHE A 1025 1.71 12.19 6.62
CA PHE A 1025 0.70 12.98 5.93
C PHE A 1025 0.88 14.49 6.13
N ASN A 1026 1.06 14.96 7.38
CA ASN A 1026 1.25 16.38 7.65
C ASN A 1026 2.55 16.91 7.01
N HIS A 1027 3.60 16.10 6.92
CA HIS A 1027 4.87 16.52 6.36
C HIS A 1027 4.91 16.44 4.82
N GLU A 1028 4.76 15.24 4.26
CA GLU A 1028 4.89 14.97 2.82
C GLU A 1028 3.63 15.39 2.05
N GLY A 1029 2.44 15.25 2.66
CA GLY A 1029 1.16 15.55 2.01
C GLY A 1029 0.68 17.00 2.16
N VAL A 1030 1.23 17.76 3.12
CA VAL A 1030 0.81 19.15 3.39
C VAL A 1030 1.99 20.11 3.44
N VAL A 1031 2.99 19.90 4.30
CA VAL A 1031 4.15 20.82 4.39
C VAL A 1031 4.89 20.91 3.06
N HIS A 1032 5.20 19.79 2.40
CA HIS A 1032 5.93 19.82 1.12
C HIS A 1032 5.18 20.56 0.02
N GLU A 1033 3.87 20.36 -0.09
CA GLU A 1033 3.05 21.09 -1.07
C GLU A 1033 2.98 22.60 -0.75
N LEU A 1034 2.87 22.97 0.54
CA LEU A 1034 2.92 24.37 0.95
C LEU A 1034 4.31 24.99 0.72
N THR A 1035 5.40 24.28 1.00
CA THR A 1035 6.75 24.81 0.76
C THR A 1035 7.04 24.99 -0.72
N LYS A 1036 6.50 24.15 -1.62
CA LYS A 1036 6.52 24.36 -3.07
C LYS A 1036 5.81 25.63 -3.49
N LEU A 1037 4.56 25.83 -3.02
CA LEU A 1037 3.79 27.05 -3.29
C LEU A 1037 4.53 28.32 -2.81
N LEU A 1038 5.15 28.25 -1.64
CA LEU A 1038 5.91 29.36 -1.04
C LEU A 1038 7.29 29.57 -1.70
N ALA A 1039 7.92 28.53 -2.26
CA ALA A 1039 9.15 28.68 -3.04
C ALA A 1039 8.86 29.39 -4.37
N LEU A 1040 7.82 28.95 -5.09
CA LEU A 1040 7.33 29.61 -6.30
C LEU A 1040 6.87 31.05 -6.01
N GLY A 1041 6.28 31.31 -4.85
CA GLY A 1041 5.91 32.64 -4.38
C GLY A 1041 7.08 33.57 -4.05
N LEU A 1042 8.30 33.03 -3.95
CA LEU A 1042 9.57 33.76 -3.89
C LEU A 1042 10.31 33.75 -5.24
N GLU A 1043 9.69 33.26 -6.32
CA GLU A 1043 10.33 33.03 -7.62
C GLU A 1043 11.60 32.15 -7.53
N LEU A 1044 11.64 31.25 -6.55
CA LEU A 1044 12.65 30.21 -6.41
C LEU A 1044 12.22 28.93 -7.18
N PRO A 1045 13.16 28.05 -7.55
CA PRO A 1045 12.83 26.69 -7.98
C PRO A 1045 11.89 26.00 -6.99
N GLU A 1046 10.88 25.30 -7.50
CA GLU A 1046 9.75 24.75 -6.71
C GLU A 1046 10.20 23.97 -5.47
N ASP A 1047 11.24 23.13 -5.59
CA ASP A 1047 11.72 22.30 -4.49
C ASP A 1047 12.76 22.98 -3.56
N THR A 1048 13.02 24.28 -3.73
CA THR A 1048 14.03 24.99 -2.90
C THR A 1048 13.68 24.96 -1.42
N LEU A 1049 12.40 25.17 -1.07
CA LEU A 1049 11.98 25.08 0.32
C LEU A 1049 11.69 23.64 0.73
N SER A 1050 11.12 22.76 -0.11
CA SER A 1050 10.87 21.36 0.28
C SER A 1050 12.17 20.59 0.58
N SER A 1051 13.24 20.83 -0.19
CA SER A 1051 14.55 20.17 -0.02
C SER A 1051 15.26 20.46 1.30
N VAL A 1052 15.03 21.64 1.91
CA VAL A 1052 15.57 22.00 3.23
C VAL A 1052 14.60 21.72 4.40
N HIS A 1053 13.47 21.08 4.09
CA HIS A 1053 12.49 20.56 5.03
C HIS A 1053 12.26 19.06 4.73
N SER A 1054 13.35 18.29 4.64
CA SER A 1054 13.26 16.87 4.28
C SER A 1054 12.65 16.04 5.40
N PHE A 1055 11.92 14.98 5.06
CA PHE A 1055 11.43 14.03 6.05
C PHE A 1055 12.56 13.16 6.62
N ASN A 1056 13.57 12.86 5.79
CA ASN A 1056 14.61 11.89 6.09
C ASN A 1056 15.90 12.52 6.62
N GLU A 1057 16.14 13.80 6.33
CA GLU A 1057 17.28 14.52 6.90
C GLU A 1057 17.07 14.82 8.38
N LYS A 1058 18.18 15.08 9.07
CA LYS A 1058 18.21 15.42 10.48
C LYS A 1058 17.57 16.79 10.71
N ASN A 1059 16.29 16.81 11.08
CA ASN A 1059 15.63 17.95 11.74
C ASN A 1059 14.99 17.51 13.07
N HIS A 1060 14.16 18.37 13.65
CA HIS A 1060 13.45 18.09 14.90
C HIS A 1060 11.93 18.31 14.79
N SER A 1061 11.35 18.19 13.60
CA SER A 1061 9.89 18.30 13.38
C SER A 1061 9.10 17.30 14.24
N TYR A 1062 7.90 17.69 14.69
CA TYR A 1062 7.13 16.91 15.67
C TYR A 1062 5.62 17.18 15.65
N THR A 1063 4.84 16.17 16.03
CA THR A 1063 3.43 16.34 16.42
C THR A 1063 3.33 16.69 17.90
N ARG A 1064 2.55 17.71 18.24
CA ARG A 1064 2.13 18.07 19.59
C ARG A 1064 0.67 17.74 19.78
N PHE A 1065 0.38 16.97 20.82
CA PHE A 1065 -0.92 16.93 21.46
C PHE A 1065 -0.90 17.92 22.64
N ILE A 1066 -1.91 18.78 22.79
CA ILE A 1066 -1.95 19.82 23.82
C ILE A 1066 -3.36 19.98 24.39
N LEU A 1067 -3.48 19.97 25.72
CA LEU A 1067 -4.74 20.11 26.43
C LEU A 1067 -4.74 21.36 27.32
N TYR A 1068 -5.63 22.30 27.02
CA TYR A 1068 -5.92 23.46 27.88
C TYR A 1068 -7.06 23.10 28.83
N HIS A 1069 -6.86 23.41 30.12
CA HIS A 1069 -7.88 23.23 31.15
C HIS A 1069 -8.48 24.58 31.56
N PRO A 1070 -9.78 24.65 31.88
CA PRO A 1070 -10.41 25.85 32.41
C PRO A 1070 -9.67 26.43 33.63
N ARG A 1071 -9.69 27.76 33.72
CA ARG A 1071 -8.99 28.54 34.73
C ARG A 1071 -10.01 29.21 35.70
N PRO A 1072 -9.70 29.32 37.01
CA PRO A 1072 -10.52 30.08 37.95
C PRO A 1072 -10.64 31.55 37.58
N ALA A 1073 -11.79 32.17 37.81
CA ALA A 1073 -12.05 33.57 37.46
C ALA A 1073 -11.03 34.57 38.06
N GLU A 1074 -10.48 34.29 39.24
CA GLU A 1074 -9.41 35.11 39.83
C GLU A 1074 -8.12 35.10 38.98
N GLU A 1075 -7.68 33.92 38.54
CA GLU A 1075 -6.51 33.77 37.68
C GLU A 1075 -6.75 34.38 36.28
N GLU A 1076 -8.00 34.38 35.79
CA GLU A 1076 -8.39 35.01 34.51
C GLU A 1076 -8.26 36.54 34.60
N VAL A 1077 -8.80 37.15 35.66
CA VAL A 1077 -8.61 38.59 35.94
C VAL A 1077 -7.13 38.93 36.09
N GLN A 1078 -6.36 38.11 36.81
CA GLN A 1078 -4.92 38.31 36.98
C GLN A 1078 -4.10 38.18 35.68
N THR A 1079 -4.65 37.54 34.64
CA THR A 1079 -3.97 37.32 33.35
C THR A 1079 -4.58 38.09 32.18
N GLU A 1080 -5.55 38.97 32.44
CA GLU A 1080 -6.31 39.69 31.40
C GLU A 1080 -6.90 38.71 30.36
N ASN A 1081 -7.37 37.56 30.85
CA ASN A 1081 -7.90 36.41 30.09
C ASN A 1081 -6.88 35.74 29.13
N VAL A 1082 -5.58 36.06 29.22
CA VAL A 1082 -4.53 35.44 28.38
C VAL A 1082 -4.17 34.05 28.91
N TRP A 1083 -4.37 33.02 28.10
CA TRP A 1083 -4.05 31.62 28.41
C TRP A 1083 -2.63 31.24 27.96
N LEU A 1084 -2.16 31.83 26.85
CA LEU A 1084 -0.80 31.75 26.34
C LEU A 1084 -0.44 33.09 25.70
N LYS A 1085 0.70 33.68 26.09
CA LYS A 1085 1.14 35.01 25.61
C LYS A 1085 1.26 35.08 24.09
N GLY A 1086 1.17 36.29 23.55
CA GLY A 1086 1.44 36.59 22.15
C GLY A 1086 2.89 36.28 21.78
N HIS A 1087 3.08 35.36 20.86
CA HIS A 1087 4.39 34.90 20.40
C HIS A 1087 4.37 34.57 18.91
N ALA A 1088 5.55 34.46 18.35
CA ALA A 1088 5.83 33.72 17.12
C ALA A 1088 6.33 32.31 17.46
N ASP A 1089 5.96 31.35 16.62
CA ASP A 1089 6.61 30.04 16.60
C ASP A 1089 8.06 30.14 16.10
N HIS A 1090 8.92 29.22 16.52
CA HIS A 1090 10.31 29.09 16.06
C HIS A 1090 10.49 28.03 14.96
N THR A 1091 9.39 27.63 14.32
CA THR A 1091 9.32 26.69 13.19
C THR A 1091 9.42 27.42 11.85
N SER A 1092 9.35 26.68 10.75
CA SER A 1092 9.08 27.22 9.42
C SER A 1092 7.58 27.31 9.17
N LEU A 1093 6.88 26.19 9.37
CA LEU A 1093 5.43 26.06 9.29
C LEU A 1093 4.90 25.33 10.53
N SER A 1094 3.76 25.78 11.04
CA SER A 1094 2.96 25.09 12.06
C SER A 1094 1.58 24.79 11.51
N LEU A 1095 1.13 23.53 11.60
CA LEU A 1095 -0.14 23.03 11.08
C LEU A 1095 -1.05 22.67 12.26
N LEU A 1096 -2.00 23.54 12.61
CA LEU A 1096 -2.97 23.32 13.67
C LEU A 1096 -4.26 22.71 13.11
N TRP A 1097 -4.57 21.50 13.54
CA TRP A 1097 -5.89 20.89 13.36
C TRP A 1097 -6.86 21.55 14.33
N SER A 1098 -7.85 22.24 13.77
CA SER A 1098 -8.76 23.09 14.55
C SER A 1098 -9.84 22.27 15.25
N GLN A 1099 -10.13 22.61 16.51
CA GLN A 1099 -11.38 22.21 17.17
C GLN A 1099 -12.31 23.43 17.27
N PRO A 1100 -13.64 23.23 17.39
CA PRO A 1100 -14.64 24.29 17.58
C PRO A 1100 -14.55 24.97 18.97
N VAL A 1101 -13.37 25.48 19.36
CA VAL A 1101 -13.17 26.33 20.55
C VAL A 1101 -12.46 27.62 20.15
N ALA A 1102 -13.19 28.74 20.22
CA ALA A 1102 -12.74 30.07 19.81
C ALA A 1102 -11.83 30.70 20.87
N ALA A 1103 -10.56 30.28 20.87
CA ALA A 1103 -9.55 30.72 21.83
C ALA A 1103 -8.25 31.24 21.18
N LEU A 1104 -7.98 30.90 19.91
CA LEU A 1104 -6.80 31.38 19.18
C LEU A 1104 -7.07 32.81 18.67
N GLN A 1105 -6.13 33.72 18.92
CA GLN A 1105 -6.13 35.05 18.34
C GLN A 1105 -4.82 35.33 17.60
N ILE A 1106 -4.89 36.02 16.47
CA ILE A 1106 -3.72 36.54 15.74
C ILE A 1106 -3.64 38.06 15.90
N ARG A 1107 -2.44 38.62 15.84
CA ARG A 1107 -2.21 40.07 15.76
C ARG A 1107 -2.16 40.47 14.29
N ASP A 1108 -3.11 41.29 13.85
CA ASP A 1108 -3.16 41.77 12.48
C ASP A 1108 -2.10 42.86 12.19
N THR A 1109 -2.05 43.33 10.95
CA THR A 1109 -1.12 44.38 10.49
C THR A 1109 -1.36 45.75 11.12
N GLU A 1110 -2.55 45.99 11.69
CA GLU A 1110 -2.88 47.18 12.48
C GLU A 1110 -2.46 47.02 13.96
N GLY A 1111 -1.96 45.85 14.34
CA GLY A 1111 -1.54 45.51 15.69
C GLY A 1111 -2.69 45.04 16.60
N LYS A 1112 -3.90 44.80 16.07
CA LYS A 1112 -5.11 44.38 16.80
C LYS A 1112 -5.19 42.87 16.92
N TRP A 1113 -5.79 42.38 18.01
CA TRP A 1113 -6.01 40.96 18.25
C TRP A 1113 -7.36 40.50 17.68
N ARG A 1114 -7.35 39.58 16.71
CA ARG A 1114 -8.54 39.00 16.05
C ARG A 1114 -8.65 37.51 16.29
N PHE A 1115 -9.86 36.99 16.49
CA PHE A 1115 -10.11 35.55 16.69
C PHE A 1115 -9.98 34.76 15.39
N VAL A 1116 -9.35 33.58 15.46
CA VAL A 1116 -9.35 32.63 14.34
C VAL A 1116 -10.58 31.73 14.42
N LYS A 1117 -11.40 31.74 13.37
CA LYS A 1117 -12.64 30.96 13.30
C LYS A 1117 -12.33 29.47 13.15
N HIS A 1118 -13.14 28.61 13.78
CA HIS A 1118 -13.12 27.20 13.43
C HIS A 1118 -13.78 27.01 12.07
N LYS A 1119 -13.09 26.29 11.17
CA LYS A 1119 -13.63 25.76 9.92
C LYS A 1119 -13.51 24.23 9.99
N GLU A 1120 -14.62 23.55 9.72
CA GLU A 1120 -14.65 22.09 9.67
C GLU A 1120 -13.76 21.58 8.52
N ASN A 1121 -13.06 20.46 8.74
CA ASN A 1121 -12.10 19.88 7.79
C ASN A 1121 -11.10 20.91 7.18
N ALA A 1122 -10.63 21.85 8.02
CA ALA A 1122 -9.61 22.83 7.65
C ALA A 1122 -8.46 22.86 8.66
N LEU A 1123 -7.25 22.92 8.13
CA LEU A 1123 -6.02 23.20 8.84
C LEU A 1123 -5.84 24.72 8.98
N ILE A 1124 -5.42 25.19 10.16
CA ILE A 1124 -4.91 26.55 10.35
C ILE A 1124 -3.39 26.44 10.24
N VAL A 1125 -2.78 27.21 9.35
CA VAL A 1125 -1.32 27.17 9.12
C VAL A 1125 -0.71 28.55 9.36
N ASN A 1126 0.47 28.58 9.99
CA ASN A 1126 1.23 29.81 10.17
C ASN A 1126 2.72 29.69 9.84
N CYS A 1127 3.29 30.83 9.42
CA CYS A 1127 4.73 31.06 9.35
C CYS A 1127 5.32 31.16 10.76
N GLY A 1128 6.48 30.55 10.96
CA GLY A 1128 7.33 30.79 12.13
C GLY A 1128 8.63 31.50 11.78
N ASP A 1129 9.45 31.74 12.80
CA ASP A 1129 10.70 32.51 12.69
C ASP A 1129 11.69 31.95 11.66
N THR A 1130 11.68 30.64 11.40
CA THR A 1130 12.60 30.01 10.45
C THR A 1130 12.28 30.43 9.03
N LEU A 1131 11.01 30.35 8.60
CA LEU A 1131 10.62 30.74 7.25
C LEU A 1131 10.71 32.27 7.07
N ASP A 1132 10.46 33.04 8.13
CA ASP A 1132 10.72 34.48 8.15
C ASP A 1132 12.20 34.81 7.89
N MET A 1133 13.14 34.14 8.58
CA MET A 1133 14.57 34.33 8.32
C MET A 1133 15.00 33.87 6.93
N LEU A 1134 14.56 32.68 6.50
CA LEU A 1134 14.87 32.13 5.16
C LEU A 1134 14.27 32.98 4.02
N SER A 1135 13.17 33.69 4.27
CA SER A 1135 12.57 34.65 3.33
C SER A 1135 12.99 36.11 3.57
N GLY A 1136 14.02 36.38 4.40
CA GLY A 1136 14.50 37.74 4.62
C GLY A 1136 13.47 38.69 5.23
N GLY A 1137 12.51 38.17 5.98
CA GLY A 1137 11.37 38.91 6.52
C GLY A 1137 10.26 39.21 5.50
N TYR A 1138 10.28 38.60 4.30
CA TYR A 1138 9.19 38.71 3.33
C TYR A 1138 7.94 37.98 3.81
N TYR A 1139 8.06 36.69 4.16
CA TYR A 1139 7.01 35.97 4.87
C TYR A 1139 7.09 36.27 6.36
N LYS A 1140 5.97 36.67 6.97
CA LYS A 1140 5.98 37.25 8.32
C LYS A 1140 5.79 36.18 9.38
N SER A 1141 6.75 36.06 10.29
CA SER A 1141 6.59 35.20 11.47
C SER A 1141 5.38 35.65 12.29
N ALA A 1142 4.43 34.75 12.45
CA ALA A 1142 3.05 35.16 12.70
C ALA A 1142 2.73 35.26 14.20
N ILE A 1143 2.40 36.48 14.65
CA ILE A 1143 2.16 36.77 16.06
C ILE A 1143 0.77 36.31 16.47
N HIS A 1144 0.70 35.36 17.41
CA HIS A 1144 -0.55 34.78 17.88
C HIS A 1144 -0.53 34.48 19.39
N ARG A 1145 -1.71 34.51 20.01
CA ARG A 1145 -1.93 34.24 21.44
C ARG A 1145 -3.12 33.30 21.63
N VAL A 1146 -3.24 32.70 22.82
CA VAL A 1146 -4.45 31.98 23.22
C VAL A 1146 -5.09 32.72 24.39
N VAL A 1147 -6.40 32.96 24.32
CA VAL A 1147 -7.20 33.64 25.34
C VAL A 1147 -8.31 32.73 25.86
N GLN A 1148 -8.99 33.16 26.91
CA GLN A 1148 -10.22 32.54 27.40
C GLN A 1148 -11.27 32.43 26.27
N PRO A 1149 -11.94 31.27 26.10
CA PRO A 1149 -13.07 31.11 25.20
C PRO A 1149 -14.25 32.06 25.55
N PRO A 1150 -15.14 32.35 24.59
CA PRO A 1150 -16.40 33.06 24.85
C PRO A 1150 -17.26 32.35 25.90
N GLU A 1151 -18.20 33.07 26.50
CA GLU A 1151 -19.01 32.62 27.65
C GLU A 1151 -19.69 31.25 27.42
N ASP A 1152 -20.22 31.01 26.22
CA ASP A 1152 -20.86 29.75 25.84
C ASP A 1152 -19.90 28.56 25.66
N GLN A 1153 -18.59 28.81 25.70
CA GLN A 1153 -17.52 27.82 25.65
C GLN A 1153 -16.66 27.80 26.93
N GLN A 1154 -16.96 28.63 27.94
CA GLN A 1154 -16.26 28.59 29.22
C GLN A 1154 -16.53 27.27 29.95
N GLY A 1155 -15.49 26.71 30.58
CA GLY A 1155 -15.57 25.41 31.25
C GLY A 1155 -15.30 24.19 30.36
N TYR A 1156 -15.30 24.33 29.02
CA TYR A 1156 -14.82 23.27 28.14
C TYR A 1156 -13.28 23.17 28.15
N LYS A 1157 -12.77 21.95 27.98
CA LYS A 1157 -11.36 21.72 27.70
C LYS A 1157 -11.11 21.87 26.20
N ARG A 1158 -9.97 22.44 25.81
CA ARG A 1158 -9.54 22.56 24.41
C ARG A 1158 -8.38 21.61 24.14
N LEU A 1159 -8.64 20.56 23.36
CA LEU A 1159 -7.60 19.68 22.83
C LEU A 1159 -7.11 20.24 21.49
N GLY A 1160 -5.80 20.25 21.28
CA GLY A 1160 -5.17 20.65 20.03
C GLY A 1160 -4.22 19.58 19.52
N VAL A 1161 -4.21 19.40 18.21
CA VAL A 1161 -3.26 18.57 17.47
C VAL A 1161 -2.51 19.49 16.51
N ILE A 1162 -1.20 19.59 16.66
CA ILE A 1162 -0.37 20.53 15.89
C ILE A 1162 0.84 19.77 15.33
N TYR A 1163 1.11 19.90 14.03
CA TYR A 1163 2.38 19.47 13.45
C TYR A 1163 3.32 20.68 13.29
N PHE A 1164 4.48 20.61 13.94
CA PHE A 1164 5.52 21.64 13.92
C PHE A 1164 6.65 21.21 12.99
N CYS A 1165 6.83 21.93 11.87
CA CYS A 1165 7.88 21.66 10.91
C CYS A 1165 9.07 22.61 11.08
N TYR A 1166 10.27 22.04 11.21
CA TYR A 1166 11.53 22.77 11.11
C TYR A 1166 12.23 22.46 9.80
N ALA A 1167 13.08 23.39 9.37
CA ALA A 1167 14.14 23.09 8.43
C ALA A 1167 15.19 22.13 9.03
N ASP A 1168 16.12 21.66 8.21
CA ASP A 1168 17.19 20.75 8.61
C ASP A 1168 18.18 21.39 9.60
N ASP A 1169 18.59 20.62 10.63
CA ASP A 1169 19.20 21.14 11.87
C ASP A 1169 20.50 21.93 11.59
N ASP A 1170 21.22 21.56 10.54
CA ASP A 1170 22.51 22.14 10.17
C ASP A 1170 22.37 23.31 9.14
N LEU A 1171 21.15 23.62 8.66
CA LEU A 1171 20.87 24.76 7.79
C LEU A 1171 21.14 26.10 8.50
N PRO A 1172 22.02 26.98 7.98
CA PRO A 1172 22.14 28.36 8.46
C PRO A 1172 20.87 29.14 8.12
N LEU A 1173 20.29 29.86 9.08
CA LEU A 1173 19.04 30.61 8.89
C LEU A 1173 19.26 31.96 8.21
N ALA A 1174 19.90 31.93 7.05
CA ALA A 1174 20.15 33.07 6.17
C ALA A 1174 19.08 33.20 5.08
N PRO A 1175 18.75 34.41 4.60
CA PRO A 1175 17.79 34.59 3.52
C PRO A 1175 18.25 33.94 2.21
N PHE A 1176 17.32 33.33 1.46
CA PHE A 1176 17.56 32.80 0.12
C PHE A 1176 17.73 33.93 -0.91
N MET A 1177 18.87 34.62 -0.88
CA MET A 1177 19.20 35.76 -1.76
C MET A 1177 19.26 35.42 -3.26
N SER A 1178 19.14 34.15 -3.63
CA SER A 1178 18.90 33.69 -5.02
C SER A 1178 17.49 34.04 -5.53
N SER A 1179 16.54 34.36 -4.64
CA SER A 1179 15.18 34.78 -4.97
C SER A 1179 15.15 36.15 -5.65
N PRO A 1180 14.57 36.28 -6.85
CA PRO A 1180 14.28 37.58 -7.48
C PRO A 1180 13.37 38.46 -6.63
N VAL A 1181 12.39 37.88 -5.92
CA VAL A 1181 11.51 38.60 -5.00
C VAL A 1181 12.32 39.23 -3.86
N LEU A 1182 13.25 38.49 -3.24
CA LEU A 1182 14.07 39.01 -2.15
C LEU A 1182 15.13 40.02 -2.62
N GLN A 1183 15.61 39.93 -3.87
CA GLN A 1183 16.49 40.94 -4.45
C GLN A 1183 15.79 42.29 -4.70
N ASN A 1184 14.46 42.28 -4.84
CA ASN A 1184 13.62 43.48 -5.00
C ASN A 1184 12.89 43.89 -3.70
N PHE A 1185 13.21 43.25 -2.57
CA PHE A 1185 12.59 43.49 -1.27
C PHE A 1185 13.61 44.04 -0.26
N ASP A 1186 13.16 44.90 0.66
CA ASP A 1186 13.99 45.41 1.76
C ASP A 1186 14.22 44.30 2.81
N VAL A 1187 15.16 43.39 2.51
CA VAL A 1187 15.48 42.21 3.34
C VAL A 1187 15.87 42.61 4.78
N VAL A 1188 15.06 42.16 5.74
CA VAL A 1188 15.25 42.37 7.18
C VAL A 1188 15.95 41.15 7.77
N ARG A 1189 17.29 41.15 7.79
CA ARG A 1189 18.04 40.08 8.48
C ARG A 1189 17.88 40.17 9.99
N ARG A 1190 17.60 39.03 10.63
CA ARG A 1190 17.50 38.91 12.10
C ARG A 1190 18.86 38.78 12.81
N ALA A 1191 19.91 38.42 12.07
CA ALA A 1191 21.30 38.36 12.51
C ALA A 1191 22.22 39.01 11.44
N PRO A 1192 23.45 39.43 11.79
CA PRO A 1192 24.42 39.90 10.80
C PRO A 1192 24.77 38.81 9.79
N GLU A 1193 25.13 39.21 8.57
CA GLU A 1193 25.55 38.29 7.52
C GLU A 1193 26.80 37.49 7.91
N GLY A 1194 26.74 36.17 7.76
CA GLY A 1194 27.77 35.23 8.20
C GLY A 1194 27.74 34.93 9.71
N GLN A 1195 26.71 35.41 10.43
CA GLN A 1195 26.48 35.15 11.85
C GLN A 1195 25.08 34.58 12.12
N GLU A 1196 24.36 34.18 11.07
CA GLU A 1196 23.08 33.50 11.20
C GLU A 1196 23.24 32.15 11.94
N PRO A 1197 22.43 31.87 12.98
CA PRO A 1197 22.49 30.59 13.69
C PRO A 1197 22.01 29.46 12.77
N SER A 1198 22.52 28.24 13.00
CA SER A 1198 21.88 27.06 12.41
C SER A 1198 20.50 26.80 13.01
N MET A 1199 19.63 26.11 12.29
CA MET A 1199 18.30 25.72 12.77
C MET A 1199 18.36 24.98 14.13
N ALA A 1200 19.32 24.08 14.32
CA ALA A 1200 19.56 23.40 15.59
C ALA A 1200 19.86 24.38 16.73
N THR A 1201 20.70 25.40 16.45
CA THR A 1201 21.13 26.41 17.42
C THR A 1201 19.96 27.30 17.80
N TRP A 1202 19.23 27.82 16.81
CA TRP A 1202 18.05 28.64 16.99
C TRP A 1202 16.95 27.90 17.78
N ARG A 1203 16.60 26.69 17.35
CA ARG A 1203 15.60 25.82 18.00
C ARG A 1203 15.92 25.57 19.46
N LYS A 1204 17.16 25.14 19.76
CA LYS A 1204 17.58 24.81 21.14
C LYS A 1204 17.48 26.03 22.04
N ALA A 1205 17.97 27.18 21.57
CA ALA A 1205 17.93 28.43 22.32
C ALA A 1205 16.50 28.94 22.54
N ARG A 1206 15.65 29.01 21.50
CA ARG A 1206 14.24 29.42 21.60
C ARG A 1206 13.44 28.48 22.50
N THR A 1207 13.65 27.17 22.39
CA THR A 1207 12.97 26.17 23.22
C THR A 1207 13.34 26.29 24.69
N ALA A 1208 14.62 26.47 25.01
CA ALA A 1208 15.09 26.58 26.39
C ALA A 1208 14.64 27.89 27.08
N ALA A 1209 14.51 28.98 26.32
CA ALA A 1209 14.06 30.28 26.81
C ALA A 1209 12.54 30.36 27.03
N TYR A 1210 11.74 29.80 26.11
CA TYR A 1210 10.31 30.06 25.99
C TYR A 1210 9.52 29.86 27.31
N GLY A 1211 8.80 30.91 27.70
CA GLY A 1211 7.92 30.92 28.88
C GLY A 1211 8.64 30.79 30.23
N THR A 1212 9.97 30.88 30.25
CA THR A 1212 10.78 30.70 31.47
C THR A 1212 11.94 31.69 31.65
N SER A 1213 12.32 32.44 30.62
CA SER A 1213 13.14 33.66 30.73
C SER A 1213 12.39 34.77 31.47
N GLU A 1214 13.12 35.65 32.16
CA GLU A 1214 12.61 36.97 32.50
C GLU A 1214 12.65 37.86 31.25
N LEU A 1215 11.48 38.35 30.83
CA LEU A 1215 11.35 39.24 29.68
C LEU A 1215 11.58 40.69 30.11
N LYS A 1216 12.24 41.48 29.25
CA LYS A 1216 12.46 42.91 29.49
C LYS A 1216 11.37 43.71 28.78
N LYS A 1217 10.87 44.78 29.38
CA LYS A 1217 9.98 45.71 28.65
C LYS A 1217 10.76 46.35 27.51
N SER A 1218 10.22 46.27 26.29
CA SER A 1218 10.78 46.97 25.14
C SER A 1218 10.36 48.46 25.15
N ALA A 1219 10.81 49.22 24.16
CA ALA A 1219 10.32 50.58 23.94
C ALA A 1219 8.90 50.65 23.32
N GLU A 1220 8.38 49.53 22.78
CA GLU A 1220 7.04 49.43 22.21
C GLU A 1220 6.03 49.05 23.32
N GLN A 1221 4.93 49.80 23.41
CA GLN A 1221 3.91 49.59 24.44
C GLN A 1221 3.23 48.22 24.26
N GLY A 1222 3.12 47.45 25.35
CA GLY A 1222 2.56 46.09 25.33
C GLY A 1222 3.54 45.01 24.85
N VAL A 1223 4.79 45.36 24.55
CA VAL A 1223 5.79 44.44 24.00
C VAL A 1223 6.96 44.24 24.97
N GLU A 1224 7.22 42.97 25.26
CA GLU A 1224 8.37 42.51 26.02
C GLU A 1224 9.39 41.88 25.06
N GLU A 1225 10.68 41.91 25.39
CA GLU A 1225 11.74 41.38 24.55
C GLU A 1225 12.80 40.61 25.34
N GLU A 1226 13.41 39.65 24.66
CA GLU A 1226 14.59 38.90 25.11
C GLU A 1226 15.58 38.73 23.94
N VAL A 1227 16.83 38.34 24.24
CA VAL A 1227 17.83 38.03 23.21
C VAL A 1227 18.18 36.56 23.31
N VAL A 1228 17.91 35.83 22.22
CA VAL A 1228 18.06 34.37 22.11
C VAL A 1228 19.02 34.09 20.96
N ALA A 1229 20.14 33.39 21.23
CA ALA A 1229 21.19 33.12 20.24
C ALA A 1229 21.66 34.37 19.46
N GLY A 1230 21.73 35.54 20.12
CA GLY A 1230 22.10 36.82 19.51
C GLY A 1230 20.96 37.56 18.78
N ILE A 1231 19.82 36.91 18.54
CA ILE A 1231 18.66 37.47 17.86
C ILE A 1231 17.65 38.02 18.89
N ARG A 1232 17.08 39.20 18.61
CA ARG A 1232 16.02 39.79 19.43
C ARG A 1232 14.68 39.09 19.16
N VAL A 1233 14.04 38.62 20.22
CA VAL A 1233 12.70 38.03 20.21
C VAL A 1233 11.73 38.98 20.90
N LYS A 1234 10.58 39.24 20.27
CA LYS A 1234 9.48 40.00 20.87
C LYS A 1234 8.38 39.05 21.38
N HIS A 1235 7.74 39.45 22.47
CA HIS A 1235 6.56 38.85 23.09
C HIS A 1235 5.51 39.95 23.26
N PHE A 1236 4.25 39.62 23.09
CA PHE A 1236 3.14 40.57 23.00
C PHE A 1236 2.03 40.15 23.97
N ASN A 1237 1.37 41.11 24.63
CA ASN A 1237 0.11 40.88 25.34
C ASN A 1237 -0.95 41.82 24.78
#